data_AF-A0A494RD49-F1
#
_entry.id   AF-A0A494RD49-F1
#
_cell.length_a   1.000
_cell.length_b   1.000
_cell.length_c   1.000
_cell.angle_alpha   90.00
_cell.angle_beta   90.00
_cell.angle_gamma   90.00
#
_symmetry.space_group_name_H-M   'P 1'
#
loop_
_entity.id
_entity.type
_entity.pdbx_description
1 polymer ?
#
loop_
_entity_poly.entity_id
_entity_poly.type
_entity_poly.pdbx_seq_one_letter_code
_entity_poly.pdbx_strand_id
1 'polypeptide(L)'
;MASPALIHYLPRFGVAAAMVSLLGLTGCQINNPASESLVPASGMQPLKGLAQNVSVRRNSQGMPLIESSSFHDALFTLGYVHAGDRISQMVRLRLLAQGRLAELNGVDALESDRLMRTINLKKSADELYKSASPRLKKFFEVYARGVNAYLFRYRDKLPADLAQASYKIEYWKPEDSALIFSLLNFGMSANLQEELNALALAQKVGTDKLPWLMPTYPNEALPASEADKLKGLALGSQLQGLSGVTQALEQVKQLSLPGVTASSDWAIGPQRSRSGKSLLANDIHQPIGVPSAWSYVQIRAPKYQAAGATIAGLPTLFAGFNGKVAWGMSLAMGDNQDVFLEKLKRQGSNLYYMANGKWLPATVRNETFFVKGQRPIREIVYETRHGPLLNSALGSPNALNSSLGLALQTPDLQGDKTLDAFFDLSRAQNSEKASDASREIRAVALNLLYADASHIGWQVTGLYPNRREGLGLFPSPGWEGRYDWEGYADPMLHPYDQDPAQGWLGTANQRTAAYGYGMQLSNSWLSPERSERLAQLAGSGKQDARSMIAMQYDQTTLFAAKLKTMFTAPGMAQPLKQAIAALPAADQAKAREALGRLLGFDGKLSPGSADAALYELFLQESTRQIFLDELGPENSASWQAFVANSNLSYPAVADHLLGREDSPFWDDTRTAQKEDKPAILARTLAAAISAGDSLMGSDHKAWQWGKLHQYLWRNASGQTVRGPVMAGGDHTTLNTAAYNLAGTNFAVTQIPAMRMIIDFGQVEPMMGQNSTGQSSNPASPHYIDGIDPWLKGQYISFPMQPQNFDKTYGKTRLTLVPGK
;
A
#
# COMPACT_ATOMS: atom_id res chain seq x y z
N MET A 1 -2.47 -92.31 41.66
CA MET A 1 -1.19 -91.78 41.13
C MET A 1 -0.88 -90.50 41.90
N ALA A 2 0.38 -90.34 42.26
CA ALA A 2 1.04 -89.36 43.15
C ALA A 2 0.32 -88.06 43.58
N SER A 3 0.42 -87.79 44.88
CA SER A 3 0.36 -86.50 45.62
C SER A 3 1.79 -85.88 45.68
N PRO A 4 2.13 -84.74 46.35
CA PRO A 4 1.32 -83.76 47.11
C PRO A 4 1.71 -82.24 47.02
N ALA A 5 0.88 -81.37 47.65
CA ALA A 5 1.22 -80.20 48.53
C ALA A 5 2.04 -78.99 47.99
N LEU A 6 1.95 -77.72 48.44
CA LEU A 6 1.21 -76.94 49.46
C LEU A 6 1.59 -75.43 49.29
N ILE A 7 0.72 -74.50 49.76
CA ILE A 7 1.03 -73.20 50.43
C ILE A 7 1.42 -71.93 49.60
N HIS A 8 0.65 -70.82 49.67
CA HIS A 8 0.91 -69.62 50.52
C HIS A 8 -0.15 -68.49 50.44
N TYR A 9 -0.08 -67.64 51.48
CA TYR A 9 -0.97 -66.60 52.02
C TYR A 9 -1.04 -65.24 51.27
N LEU A 10 -2.13 -64.49 51.53
CA LEU A 10 -2.36 -63.01 51.43
C LEU A 10 -1.25 -62.16 52.12
N PRO A 11 -1.11 -60.79 51.99
CA PRO A 11 -2.19 -59.79 51.85
C PRO A 11 -1.91 -58.47 51.07
N ARG A 12 -2.97 -57.65 51.03
CA ARG A 12 -3.11 -56.24 50.62
C ARG A 12 -2.07 -55.29 51.21
N PHE A 13 -1.31 -54.58 50.38
CA PHE A 13 -0.86 -53.18 50.56
C PHE A 13 -0.17 -52.73 49.26
N GLY A 14 -0.75 -51.78 48.52
CA GLY A 14 -0.08 -51.28 47.32
C GLY A 14 -0.91 -50.50 46.29
N VAL A 15 -2.03 -49.87 46.65
CA VAL A 15 -2.75 -48.98 45.70
C VAL A 15 -2.44 -47.50 45.94
N ALA A 16 -1.77 -47.13 47.04
CA ALA A 16 -1.44 -45.74 47.34
C ALA A 16 -0.08 -45.26 46.77
N ALA A 17 0.79 -46.15 46.26
CA ALA A 17 2.12 -45.78 45.74
C ALA A 17 2.16 -45.59 44.21
N ALA A 18 1.19 -46.11 43.46
CA ALA A 18 1.17 -46.01 41.99
C ALA A 18 0.55 -44.70 41.45
N MET A 19 -0.21 -43.95 42.28
CA MET A 19 -0.76 -42.65 41.87
C MET A 19 0.18 -41.47 42.12
N VAL A 20 1.24 -41.63 42.93
CA VAL A 20 2.24 -40.56 43.16
C VAL A 20 3.36 -40.60 42.11
N SER A 21 3.64 -41.74 41.50
CA SER A 21 4.62 -41.86 40.40
C SER A 21 4.08 -41.50 39.02
N LEU A 22 2.75 -41.54 38.80
CA LEU A 22 2.11 -41.07 37.57
C LEU A 22 1.77 -39.57 37.55
N LEU A 23 1.81 -38.89 38.70
CA LEU A 23 1.69 -37.43 38.79
C LEU A 23 3.04 -36.70 38.74
N GLY A 24 4.17 -37.44 38.70
CA GLY A 24 5.52 -36.89 38.61
C GLY A 24 6.13 -36.81 37.20
N LEU A 25 5.43 -37.31 36.16
CA LEU A 25 5.96 -37.40 34.79
C LEU A 25 5.10 -36.72 33.72
N THR A 26 4.09 -35.93 34.09
CA THR A 26 3.36 -35.04 33.17
C THR A 26 4.01 -33.67 33.01
N GLY A 27 5.26 -33.52 33.47
CA GLY A 27 6.11 -32.36 33.23
C GLY A 27 6.86 -32.39 31.89
N CYS A 28 6.44 -33.22 30.93
CA CYS A 28 6.88 -33.04 29.55
C CYS A 28 6.29 -31.72 29.04
N GLN A 29 7.06 -30.64 29.19
CA GLN A 29 6.98 -29.50 28.30
C GLN A 29 6.95 -30.07 26.88
N ILE A 30 5.77 -30.06 26.26
CA ILE A 30 5.68 -30.22 24.82
C ILE A 30 6.42 -29.01 24.27
N ASN A 31 7.73 -29.16 24.05
CA ASN A 31 8.54 -28.18 23.34
C ASN A 31 7.90 -28.08 21.96
N ASN A 32 7.00 -27.12 21.80
CA ASN A 32 6.45 -26.80 20.49
C ASN A 32 7.62 -26.21 19.69
N PRO A 33 8.17 -26.91 18.69
CA PRO A 33 9.35 -26.45 17.96
C PRO A 33 9.11 -25.09 17.29
N ALA A 34 7.84 -24.73 17.03
CA ALA A 34 7.48 -23.41 16.54
C ALA A 34 7.80 -22.29 17.55
N SER A 35 7.69 -22.54 18.86
CA SER A 35 8.03 -21.56 19.91
C SER A 35 9.52 -21.25 19.99
N GLU A 36 10.37 -22.17 19.54
CA GLU A 36 11.83 -21.96 19.51
C GLU A 36 12.27 -20.91 18.46
N SER A 37 11.38 -20.59 17.51
CA SER A 37 11.59 -19.53 16.52
C SER A 37 11.31 -18.11 17.05
N LEU A 38 10.89 -17.99 18.31
CA LEU A 38 10.60 -16.70 18.94
C LEU A 38 11.79 -16.19 19.75
N VAL A 39 11.97 -14.87 19.75
CA VAL A 39 12.86 -14.20 20.70
C VAL A 39 12.22 -14.23 22.09
N PRO A 40 12.94 -14.64 23.16
CA PRO A 40 12.42 -14.64 24.52
C PRO A 40 11.89 -13.26 24.93
N ALA A 41 10.73 -13.22 25.57
CA ALA A 41 10.15 -11.97 26.08
C ALA A 41 10.94 -11.38 27.26
N SER A 42 11.71 -12.20 27.98
CA SER A 42 12.50 -11.78 29.13
C SER A 42 13.78 -12.60 29.33
N GLY A 43 14.67 -12.08 30.16
CA GLY A 43 15.91 -12.73 30.56
C GLY A 43 17.13 -11.92 30.13
N MET A 44 18.32 -12.55 30.18
CA MET A 44 19.56 -11.97 29.67
C MET A 44 20.00 -12.73 28.43
N GLN A 45 20.38 -12.01 27.38
CA GLN A 45 20.87 -12.62 26.16
C GLN A 45 22.18 -11.98 25.68
N PRO A 46 23.30 -12.72 25.67
CA PRO A 46 24.56 -12.21 25.16
C PRO A 46 24.54 -12.12 23.64
N LEU A 47 24.90 -10.95 23.10
CA LEU A 47 25.02 -10.69 21.67
C LEU A 47 26.36 -10.03 21.35
N LYS A 48 27.09 -10.61 20.38
CA LYS A 48 28.33 -10.02 19.88
C LYS A 48 28.01 -8.76 19.08
N GLY A 49 28.73 -7.68 19.35
CA GLY A 49 28.60 -6.39 18.65
C GLY A 49 27.89 -5.30 19.46
N LEU A 50 27.31 -5.62 20.62
CA LEU A 50 26.86 -4.63 21.60
C LEU A 50 28.04 -4.12 22.42
N ALA A 51 28.09 -2.80 22.65
CA ALA A 51 29.07 -2.20 23.54
C ALA A 51 28.60 -2.18 25.00
N GLN A 52 27.29 -1.98 25.22
CA GLN A 52 26.66 -1.90 26.53
C GLN A 52 25.36 -2.71 26.57
N ASN A 53 24.81 -2.87 27.78
CA ASN A 53 23.52 -3.54 27.96
C ASN A 53 22.36 -2.71 27.37
N VAL A 54 21.41 -3.39 26.73
CA VAL A 54 20.18 -2.79 26.19
C VAL A 54 18.98 -3.50 26.78
N SER A 55 17.96 -2.73 27.18
CA SER A 55 16.68 -3.26 27.68
C SER A 55 15.63 -3.18 26.58
N VAL A 56 14.99 -4.31 26.27
CA VAL A 56 13.85 -4.39 25.36
C VAL A 56 12.62 -4.82 26.14
N ARG A 57 11.57 -3.99 26.10
CA ARG A 57 10.25 -4.27 26.67
C ARG A 57 9.20 -4.26 25.58
N ARG A 58 8.08 -4.93 25.77
CA ARG A 58 6.98 -4.96 24.79
C ARG A 58 5.67 -4.64 25.49
N ASN A 59 4.83 -3.83 24.84
CA ASN A 59 3.48 -3.55 25.32
C ASN A 59 2.55 -4.77 25.07
N SER A 60 1.28 -4.64 25.44
CA SER A 60 0.29 -5.72 25.29
C SER A 60 0.05 -6.18 23.84
N GLN A 61 0.44 -5.40 22.84
CA GLN A 61 0.35 -5.74 21.41
C GLN A 61 1.72 -6.09 20.80
N GLY A 62 2.73 -6.31 21.64
CA GLY A 62 4.07 -6.73 21.22
C GLY A 62 4.98 -5.61 20.74
N MET A 63 4.52 -4.34 20.68
CA MET A 63 5.33 -3.26 20.13
C MET A 63 6.51 -2.93 21.08
N PRO A 64 7.76 -2.90 20.59
CA PRO A 64 8.96 -2.79 21.42
C PRO A 64 9.26 -1.35 21.88
N LEU A 65 9.71 -1.25 23.13
CA LEU A 65 10.51 -0.14 23.68
C LEU A 65 11.97 -0.61 23.81
N ILE A 66 12.88 0.10 23.15
CA ILE A 66 14.33 -0.13 23.18
C ILE A 66 14.97 0.97 24.02
N GLU A 67 15.56 0.60 25.15
CA GLU A 67 16.27 1.50 26.06
C GLU A 67 17.76 1.17 26.09
N SER A 68 18.57 2.14 25.70
CA SER A 68 20.02 1.97 25.56
C SER A 68 20.78 3.16 26.15
N SER A 69 21.99 2.93 26.64
CA SER A 69 22.94 3.99 27.00
C SER A 69 23.75 4.52 25.80
N SER A 70 23.56 3.94 24.60
CA SER A 70 24.18 4.43 23.37
C SER A 70 23.23 4.32 22.18
N PHE A 71 23.27 5.32 21.29
CA PHE A 71 22.48 5.28 20.05
C PHE A 71 22.92 4.15 19.10
N HIS A 72 24.22 3.80 19.13
CA HIS A 72 24.75 2.64 18.41
C HIS A 72 24.04 1.35 18.82
N ASP A 73 23.99 1.06 20.12
CA ASP A 73 23.40 -0.19 20.62
C ASP A 73 21.87 -0.20 20.46
N ALA A 74 21.23 0.97 20.45
CA ALA A 74 19.81 1.10 20.10
C ALA A 74 19.54 0.72 18.64
N LEU A 75 20.34 1.20 17.69
CA LEU A 75 20.22 0.84 16.27
C LEU A 75 20.54 -0.63 16.00
N PHE A 76 21.56 -1.17 16.67
CA PHE A 76 21.86 -2.60 16.61
C PHE A 76 20.65 -3.41 17.11
N THR A 77 20.08 -3.01 18.24
CA THR A 77 18.93 -3.68 18.84
C THR A 77 17.69 -3.56 17.95
N LEU A 78 17.49 -2.43 17.27
CA LEU A 78 16.40 -2.26 16.30
C LEU A 78 16.49 -3.32 15.19
N GLY A 79 17.70 -3.55 14.62
CA GLY A 79 17.91 -4.60 13.63
C GLY A 79 17.64 -6.00 14.18
N TYR A 80 18.08 -6.28 15.41
CA TYR A 80 17.83 -7.56 16.08
C TYR A 80 16.34 -7.80 16.32
N VAL A 81 15.61 -6.79 16.78
CA VAL A 81 14.15 -6.86 17.06
C VAL A 81 13.35 -6.96 15.77
N HIS A 82 13.67 -6.18 14.74
CA HIS A 82 13.05 -6.32 13.42
C HIS A 82 13.22 -7.72 12.85
N ALA A 83 14.42 -8.31 12.95
CA ALA A 83 14.64 -9.68 12.50
C ALA A 83 13.83 -10.69 13.34
N GLY A 84 13.81 -10.54 14.67
CA GLY A 84 13.00 -11.39 15.54
C GLY A 84 11.50 -11.35 15.24
N ASP A 85 10.99 -10.18 14.85
CA ASP A 85 9.56 -10.01 14.57
C ASP A 85 9.20 -10.35 13.13
N ARG A 86 10.09 -10.07 12.16
CA ARG A 86 9.76 -9.93 10.73
C ARG A 86 10.77 -10.57 9.75
N ILE A 87 11.61 -11.52 10.18
CA ILE A 87 12.68 -12.05 9.28
C ILE A 87 12.14 -12.62 7.96
N SER A 88 10.99 -13.30 7.97
CA SER A 88 10.37 -13.84 6.75
C SER A 88 9.99 -12.74 5.76
N GLN A 89 9.40 -11.66 6.26
CA GLN A 89 9.12 -10.47 5.46
C GLN A 89 10.42 -9.85 4.93
N MET A 90 11.42 -9.62 5.79
CA MET A 90 12.69 -8.98 5.38
C MET A 90 13.42 -9.77 4.28
N VAL A 91 13.50 -11.10 4.40
CA VAL A 91 14.18 -11.95 3.41
C VAL A 91 13.42 -11.97 2.08
N ARG A 92 12.09 -12.16 2.10
CA ARG A 92 11.27 -12.20 0.89
C ARG A 92 11.35 -10.89 0.11
N LEU A 93 11.25 -9.75 0.80
CA LEU A 93 11.32 -8.43 0.16
C LEU A 93 12.70 -8.14 -0.41
N ARG A 94 13.77 -8.52 0.29
CA ARG A 94 15.12 -8.41 -0.25
C ARG A 94 15.26 -9.22 -1.54
N LEU A 95 14.80 -10.47 -1.54
CA LEU A 95 14.90 -11.33 -2.72
C LEU A 95 14.04 -10.81 -3.88
N LEU A 96 12.82 -10.35 -3.61
CA LEU A 96 11.98 -9.71 -4.62
C LEU A 96 12.67 -8.48 -5.24
N ALA A 97 13.18 -7.57 -4.40
CA ALA A 97 13.86 -6.37 -4.87
C ALA A 97 15.15 -6.66 -5.65
N GLN A 98 15.81 -7.80 -5.37
CA GLN A 98 16.97 -8.28 -6.13
C GLN A 98 16.58 -9.04 -7.42
N GLY A 99 15.31 -9.39 -7.61
CA GLY A 99 14.89 -10.36 -8.62
C GLY A 99 15.56 -11.71 -8.42
N ARG A 100 15.38 -12.28 -7.21
CA ARG A 100 15.94 -13.57 -6.75
C ARG A 100 14.93 -14.42 -5.95
N LEU A 101 13.66 -14.05 -5.93
CA LEU A 101 12.62 -14.75 -5.19
C LEU A 101 12.40 -16.19 -5.69
N ALA A 102 12.71 -16.49 -6.95
CA ALA A 102 12.69 -17.85 -7.52
C ALA A 102 13.72 -18.80 -6.88
N GLU A 103 14.76 -18.27 -6.22
CA GLU A 103 15.68 -19.06 -5.40
C GLU A 103 14.96 -19.65 -4.17
N LEU A 104 13.93 -18.95 -3.66
CA LEU A 104 13.13 -19.35 -2.50
C LEU A 104 11.87 -20.12 -2.92
N ASN A 105 11.13 -19.56 -3.89
CA ASN A 105 9.78 -20.01 -4.28
C ASN A 105 9.75 -20.86 -5.55
N GLY A 106 10.88 -21.02 -6.26
CA GLY A 106 10.94 -21.79 -7.50
C GLY A 106 10.36 -21.05 -8.71
N VAL A 107 9.96 -21.83 -9.72
CA VAL A 107 9.60 -21.30 -11.05
C VAL A 107 8.44 -20.31 -11.02
N ASP A 108 7.52 -20.45 -10.05
CA ASP A 108 6.36 -19.57 -9.94
C ASP A 108 6.77 -18.11 -9.71
N ALA A 109 7.93 -17.83 -9.12
CA ALA A 109 8.42 -16.47 -8.91
C ALA A 109 9.35 -15.94 -10.02
N LEU A 110 9.64 -16.74 -11.06
CA LEU A 110 10.64 -16.39 -12.09
C LEU A 110 10.23 -15.17 -12.91
N GLU A 111 8.96 -15.00 -13.27
CA GLU A 111 8.51 -13.82 -14.03
C GLU A 111 8.63 -12.54 -13.21
N SER A 112 8.30 -12.59 -11.91
CA SER A 112 8.57 -11.48 -10.99
C SER A 112 10.07 -11.16 -10.92
N ASP A 113 10.93 -12.18 -10.85
CA ASP A 113 12.37 -11.98 -10.82
C ASP A 113 12.91 -11.34 -12.10
N ARG A 114 12.42 -11.78 -13.26
CA ARG A 114 12.76 -11.20 -14.57
C ARG A 114 12.39 -9.73 -14.64
N LEU A 115 11.18 -9.36 -14.20
CA LEU A 115 10.74 -7.98 -14.18
C LEU A 115 11.61 -7.14 -13.23
N MET A 116 11.79 -7.58 -11.98
CA MET A 116 12.57 -6.85 -10.98
C MET A 116 14.05 -6.72 -11.34
N ARG A 117 14.63 -7.74 -12.00
CA ARG A 117 16.00 -7.68 -12.51
C ARG A 117 16.13 -6.77 -13.73
N THR A 118 15.08 -6.65 -14.53
CA THR A 118 15.01 -5.71 -15.66
C THR A 118 14.98 -4.27 -15.14
N ILE A 119 14.09 -3.96 -14.18
CA ILE A 119 13.98 -2.65 -13.51
C ILE A 119 15.27 -2.29 -12.76
N ASN A 120 15.92 -3.26 -12.12
CA ASN A 120 17.21 -3.13 -11.46
C ASN A 120 17.22 -2.14 -10.28
N LEU A 121 16.31 -2.34 -9.31
CA LEU A 121 16.28 -1.54 -8.07
C LEU A 121 17.58 -1.61 -7.26
N LYS A 122 18.42 -2.62 -7.49
CA LYS A 122 19.76 -2.69 -6.90
C LYS A 122 20.62 -1.50 -7.32
N LYS A 123 20.54 -1.05 -8.58
CA LYS A 123 21.24 0.16 -9.05
C LYS A 123 20.80 1.39 -8.25
N SER A 124 19.49 1.61 -8.13
CA SER A 124 18.92 2.72 -7.37
C SER A 124 19.33 2.69 -5.89
N ALA A 125 19.32 1.51 -5.29
CA ALA A 125 19.76 1.30 -3.90
C ALA A 125 21.26 1.62 -3.71
N ASP A 126 22.10 1.20 -4.66
CA ASP A 126 23.54 1.48 -4.64
C ASP A 126 23.80 2.98 -4.77
N GLU A 127 23.04 3.71 -5.59
CA GLU A 127 23.12 5.17 -5.76
C GLU A 127 22.72 5.92 -4.48
N LEU A 128 21.59 5.56 -3.88
CA LEU A 128 21.13 6.11 -2.60
C LEU A 128 22.14 5.84 -1.48
N TYR A 129 22.61 4.60 -1.35
CA TYR A 129 23.57 4.25 -0.32
C TYR A 129 24.91 4.97 -0.52
N LYS A 130 25.41 5.10 -1.75
CA LYS A 130 26.62 5.87 -2.05
C LYS A 130 26.45 7.35 -1.70
N SER A 131 25.27 7.91 -1.96
CA SER A 131 24.93 9.32 -1.71
C SER A 131 24.69 9.64 -0.23
N ALA A 132 24.35 8.64 0.57
CA ALA A 132 24.15 8.78 2.01
C ALA A 132 25.41 9.31 2.75
N SER A 133 25.18 10.09 3.80
CA SER A 133 26.28 10.63 4.62
C SER A 133 27.10 9.52 5.29
N PRO A 134 28.39 9.78 5.66
CA PRO A 134 29.19 8.81 6.41
C PRO A 134 28.52 8.35 7.71
N ARG A 135 27.79 9.25 8.36
CA ARG A 135 26.99 8.97 9.56
C ARG A 135 25.90 7.95 9.27
N LEU A 136 25.14 8.14 8.19
CA LEU A 136 24.04 7.26 7.85
C LEU A 136 24.50 5.88 7.37
N LYS A 137 25.57 5.83 6.56
CA LYS A 137 26.24 4.56 6.21
C LYS A 137 26.61 3.76 7.47
N LYS A 138 27.15 4.44 8.49
CA LYS A 138 27.45 3.79 9.77
C LYS A 138 26.19 3.24 10.45
N PHE A 139 25.07 3.95 10.42
CA PHE A 139 23.83 3.47 11.00
C PHE A 139 23.29 2.23 10.29
N PHE A 140 23.36 2.18 8.97
CA PHE A 140 22.98 1.02 8.17
C PHE A 140 23.85 -0.20 8.49
N GLU A 141 25.17 -0.01 8.64
CA GLU A 141 26.08 -1.06 9.11
C GLU A 141 25.71 -1.60 10.50
N VAL A 142 25.42 -0.70 11.44
CA VAL A 142 25.11 -1.06 12.83
C VAL A 142 23.80 -1.84 12.89
N TYR A 143 22.78 -1.37 12.18
CA TYR A 143 21.50 -2.06 12.03
C TYR A 143 21.68 -3.45 11.40
N ALA A 144 22.43 -3.56 10.31
CA ALA A 144 22.72 -4.82 9.63
C ALA A 144 23.40 -5.83 10.57
N ARG A 145 24.36 -5.39 11.41
CA ARG A 145 24.98 -6.25 12.43
C ARG A 145 23.96 -6.79 13.44
N GLY A 146 22.95 -5.99 13.81
CA GLY A 146 21.84 -6.43 14.66
C GLY A 146 20.99 -7.53 14.04
N VAL A 147 20.60 -7.34 12.77
CA VAL A 147 19.88 -8.36 11.98
C VAL A 147 20.72 -9.65 11.90
N ASN A 148 22.03 -9.52 11.66
CA ASN A 148 22.94 -10.65 11.53
C ASN A 148 23.18 -11.38 12.86
N ALA A 149 23.11 -10.68 13.99
CA ALA A 149 23.17 -11.32 15.30
C ALA A 149 21.95 -12.22 15.56
N TYR A 150 20.76 -11.80 15.09
CA TYR A 150 19.57 -12.67 15.09
C TYR A 150 19.78 -13.88 14.17
N LEU A 151 20.16 -13.64 12.90
CA LEU A 151 20.37 -14.71 11.93
C LEU A 151 21.40 -15.73 12.40
N PHE A 152 22.50 -15.29 13.00
CA PHE A 152 23.52 -16.18 13.56
C PHE A 152 22.95 -17.11 14.64
N ARG A 153 22.13 -16.56 15.55
CA ARG A 153 21.57 -17.28 16.69
C ARG A 153 20.41 -18.20 16.32
N TYR A 154 19.58 -17.78 15.36
CA TYR A 154 18.33 -18.46 14.99
C TYR A 154 18.39 -19.18 13.64
N ARG A 155 19.58 -19.34 13.02
CA ARG A 155 19.76 -20.03 11.74
C ARG A 155 19.14 -21.44 11.69
N ASP A 156 19.12 -22.13 12.83
CA ASP A 156 18.59 -23.50 12.96
C ASP A 156 17.16 -23.52 13.56
N LYS A 157 16.59 -22.33 13.81
CA LYS A 157 15.29 -22.11 14.48
C LYS A 157 14.47 -21.03 13.76
N LEU A 158 14.53 -21.03 12.43
CA LEU A 158 13.81 -20.04 11.63
C LEU A 158 12.29 -20.30 11.66
N PRO A 159 11.46 -19.27 11.40
CA PRO A 159 10.04 -19.48 11.18
C PRO A 159 9.77 -20.54 10.10
N ALA A 160 8.67 -21.27 10.26
CA ALA A 160 8.38 -22.46 9.45
C ALA A 160 8.43 -22.19 7.93
N ASP A 161 7.97 -21.03 7.49
CA ASP A 161 7.93 -20.66 6.07
C ASP A 161 9.33 -20.51 5.44
N LEU A 162 10.34 -20.11 6.24
CA LEU A 162 11.73 -20.08 5.80
C LEU A 162 12.44 -21.41 6.02
N ALA A 163 12.19 -22.07 7.16
CA ALA A 163 12.80 -23.35 7.50
C ALA A 163 12.48 -24.44 6.46
N GLN A 164 11.27 -24.44 5.89
CA GLN A 164 10.83 -25.39 4.87
C GLN A 164 11.31 -25.04 3.45
N ALA A 165 11.84 -23.83 3.23
CA ALA A 165 12.19 -23.38 1.90
C ALA A 165 13.50 -23.99 1.36
N SER A 166 14.29 -24.68 2.20
CA SER A 166 15.62 -25.21 1.85
C SER A 166 16.56 -24.16 1.25
N TYR A 167 16.35 -22.89 1.62
CA TYR A 167 17.12 -21.75 1.15
C TYR A 167 18.08 -21.30 2.26
N LYS A 168 19.37 -21.12 1.92
CA LYS A 168 20.37 -20.64 2.86
C LYS A 168 20.31 -19.11 2.94
N ILE A 169 19.75 -18.59 4.03
CA ILE A 169 19.62 -17.15 4.24
C ILE A 169 21.00 -16.50 4.36
N GLU A 170 21.29 -15.56 3.46
CA GLU A 170 22.47 -14.69 3.52
C GLU A 170 22.32 -13.63 4.62
N TYR A 171 23.44 -13.27 5.25
CA TYR A 171 23.48 -12.12 6.15
C TYR A 171 23.05 -10.82 5.45
N TRP A 172 22.39 -9.97 6.23
CA TRP A 172 21.96 -8.64 5.84
C TRP A 172 23.17 -7.73 5.62
N LYS A 173 23.20 -7.08 4.45
CA LYS A 173 24.19 -6.06 4.11
C LYS A 173 23.59 -4.66 4.39
N PRO A 174 24.41 -3.63 4.67
CA PRO A 174 23.92 -2.26 4.81
C PRO A 174 23.05 -1.83 3.62
N GLU A 175 23.49 -2.15 2.40
CA GLU A 175 22.81 -1.82 1.14
C GLU A 175 21.44 -2.49 1.01
N ASP A 176 21.21 -3.63 1.68
CA ASP A 176 19.91 -4.30 1.67
C ASP A 176 18.82 -3.39 2.25
N SER A 177 19.16 -2.53 3.23
CA SER A 177 18.22 -1.53 3.75
C SER A 177 17.89 -0.46 2.71
N ALA A 178 18.87 0.06 1.97
CA ALA A 178 18.61 1.01 0.87
C ALA A 178 17.79 0.35 -0.25
N LEU A 179 17.95 -0.96 -0.43
CA LEU A 179 17.16 -1.75 -1.39
C LEU A 179 15.70 -1.91 -0.97
N ILE A 180 15.42 -2.16 0.31
CA ILE A 180 14.04 -2.16 0.81
C ILE A 180 13.38 -0.78 0.62
N PHE A 181 14.12 0.31 0.85
CA PHE A 181 13.60 1.66 0.56
C PHE A 181 13.32 1.84 -0.93
N SER A 182 14.21 1.37 -1.82
CA SER A 182 14.00 1.47 -3.27
C SER A 182 12.77 0.67 -3.74
N LEU A 183 12.54 -0.51 -3.16
CA LEU A 183 11.32 -1.30 -3.41
C LEU A 183 10.06 -0.56 -2.95
N LEU A 184 10.09 0.03 -1.76
CA LEU A 184 8.98 0.83 -1.24
C LEU A 184 8.69 2.01 -2.16
N ASN A 185 9.72 2.78 -2.52
CA ASN A 185 9.59 3.95 -3.39
C ASN A 185 9.03 3.59 -4.76
N PHE A 186 9.56 2.53 -5.39
CA PHE A 186 9.09 2.04 -6.68
C PHE A 186 7.60 1.65 -6.65
N GLY A 187 7.14 1.06 -5.54
CA GLY A 187 5.75 0.64 -5.36
C GLY A 187 4.76 1.75 -5.00
N MET A 188 5.22 3.00 -4.81
CA MET A 188 4.37 4.14 -4.44
C MET A 188 3.91 4.99 -5.65
N SER A 189 4.32 4.63 -6.86
CA SER A 189 3.91 5.28 -8.11
C SER A 189 2.82 4.48 -8.84
N ALA A 190 1.84 5.17 -9.44
CA ALA A 190 0.77 4.54 -10.22
C ALA A 190 1.09 4.42 -11.71
N ASN A 191 1.97 5.29 -12.23
CA ASN A 191 2.13 5.62 -13.65
C ASN A 191 2.48 4.40 -14.52
N LEU A 192 3.47 3.59 -14.12
CA LEU A 192 3.83 2.38 -14.88
C LEU A 192 2.62 1.47 -15.11
N GLN A 193 1.78 1.25 -14.09
CA GLN A 193 0.62 0.39 -14.26
C GLN A 193 -0.45 1.05 -15.14
N GLU A 194 -0.74 2.33 -14.90
CA GLU A 194 -1.76 3.07 -15.65
C GLU A 194 -1.41 3.16 -17.13
N GLU A 195 -0.14 3.43 -17.46
CA GLU A 195 0.35 3.50 -18.84
C GLU A 195 0.32 2.14 -19.56
N LEU A 196 0.68 1.05 -18.87
CA LEU A 196 0.53 -0.31 -19.42
C LEU A 196 -0.94 -0.67 -19.64
N ASN A 197 -1.81 -0.32 -18.69
CA ASN A 197 -3.25 -0.49 -18.80
C ASN A 197 -3.82 0.33 -19.96
N ALA A 198 -3.32 1.55 -20.18
CA ALA A 198 -3.71 2.40 -21.30
C ALA A 198 -3.43 1.72 -22.65
N LEU A 199 -2.31 1.02 -22.80
CA LEU A 199 -2.02 0.24 -24.00
C LEU A 199 -2.99 -0.94 -24.18
N ALA A 200 -3.31 -1.65 -23.11
CA ALA A 200 -4.26 -2.76 -23.15
C ALA A 200 -5.68 -2.28 -23.52
N LEU A 201 -6.10 -1.13 -23.01
CA LEU A 201 -7.36 -0.49 -23.36
C LEU A 201 -7.34 0.05 -24.80
N ALA A 202 -6.25 0.69 -25.23
CA ALA A 202 -6.08 1.21 -26.59
C ALA A 202 -6.18 0.09 -27.65
N GLN A 203 -5.63 -1.09 -27.36
CA GLN A 203 -5.76 -2.28 -28.22
C GLN A 203 -7.22 -2.72 -28.39
N LYS A 204 -8.09 -2.43 -27.42
CA LYS A 204 -9.50 -2.82 -27.42
C LYS A 204 -10.43 -1.75 -28.02
N VAL A 205 -10.30 -0.50 -27.58
CA VAL A 205 -11.26 0.57 -27.93
C VAL A 205 -10.69 1.64 -28.88
N GLY A 206 -9.40 1.56 -29.22
CA GLY A 206 -8.73 2.57 -30.04
C GLY A 206 -8.46 3.89 -29.30
N THR A 207 -7.79 4.82 -29.96
CA THR A 207 -7.34 6.09 -29.35
C THR A 207 -8.46 7.09 -29.09
N ASP A 208 -9.56 7.01 -29.84
CA ASP A 208 -10.64 8.01 -29.74
C ASP A 208 -11.49 7.81 -28.47
N LYS A 209 -11.72 6.54 -28.09
CA LYS A 209 -12.45 6.18 -26.86
C LYS A 209 -11.56 6.10 -25.61
N LEU A 210 -10.25 5.91 -25.79
CA LEU A 210 -9.31 5.71 -24.68
C LEU A 210 -9.29 6.84 -23.62
N PRO A 211 -9.29 8.15 -23.99
CA PRO A 211 -9.29 9.24 -23.00
C PRO A 211 -10.44 9.18 -21.99
N TRP A 212 -11.59 8.63 -22.37
CA TRP A 212 -12.76 8.50 -21.50
C TRP A 212 -12.60 7.42 -20.42
N LEU A 213 -11.73 6.44 -20.65
CA LEU A 213 -11.50 5.33 -19.73
C LEU A 213 -10.37 5.58 -18.75
N MET A 214 -9.54 6.58 -19.04
CA MET A 214 -8.37 6.91 -18.24
C MET A 214 -8.69 7.95 -17.17
N PRO A 215 -7.94 7.96 -16.06
CA PRO A 215 -8.20 8.87 -14.95
C PRO A 215 -8.14 10.32 -15.44
N THR A 216 -9.25 11.03 -15.29
CA THR A 216 -9.36 12.46 -15.57
C THR A 216 -9.97 13.12 -14.35
N TYR A 217 -9.17 13.87 -13.60
CA TYR A 217 -9.62 14.47 -12.35
C TYR A 217 -10.76 15.48 -12.58
N PRO A 218 -11.66 15.74 -11.61
CA PRO A 218 -12.71 16.72 -11.78
C PRO A 218 -12.19 18.09 -12.27
N ASN A 219 -12.88 18.63 -13.27
CA ASN A 219 -12.57 19.86 -14.01
C ASN A 219 -11.36 19.79 -14.97
N GLU A 220 -10.77 18.61 -15.19
CA GLU A 220 -9.78 18.40 -16.25
C GLU A 220 -10.47 18.05 -17.58
N ALA A 221 -9.90 18.56 -18.67
CA ALA A 221 -10.29 18.15 -20.02
C ALA A 221 -9.83 16.71 -20.29
N LEU A 222 -10.52 16.01 -21.19
CA LEU A 222 -10.05 14.70 -21.63
C LEU A 222 -8.67 14.84 -22.30
N PRO A 223 -7.73 13.94 -22.01
CA PRO A 223 -6.35 14.03 -22.50
C PRO A 223 -6.21 13.51 -23.96
N ALA A 224 -6.99 14.08 -24.88
CA ALA A 224 -7.02 13.64 -26.29
C ALA A 224 -5.64 13.74 -26.97
N SER A 225 -4.88 14.81 -26.70
CA SER A 225 -3.52 14.99 -27.22
C SER A 225 -2.55 13.90 -26.76
N GLU A 226 -2.78 13.32 -25.58
CA GLU A 226 -1.96 12.23 -25.12
C GLU A 226 -2.31 10.91 -25.83
N ALA A 227 -3.59 10.64 -26.07
CA ALA A 227 -4.02 9.47 -26.82
C ALA A 227 -3.58 9.54 -28.30
N ASP A 228 -3.49 10.75 -28.88
CA ASP A 228 -2.98 10.96 -30.24
C ASP A 228 -1.54 10.44 -30.43
N LYS A 229 -0.74 10.35 -29.36
CA LYS A 229 0.60 9.73 -29.39
C LYS A 229 0.58 8.28 -29.89
N LEU A 230 -0.53 7.57 -29.68
CA LEU A 230 -0.71 6.17 -30.06
C LEU A 230 -1.37 6.01 -31.44
N LYS A 231 -1.79 7.10 -32.08
CA LYS A 231 -2.54 7.08 -33.33
C LYS A 231 -1.73 6.51 -34.48
N GLY A 232 -2.34 5.61 -35.26
CA GLY A 232 -1.69 4.94 -36.39
C GLY A 232 -0.73 3.80 -36.00
N LEU A 233 -0.55 3.51 -34.71
CA LEU A 233 0.18 2.33 -34.26
C LEU A 233 -0.74 1.11 -34.25
N ALA A 234 -0.28 0.02 -34.85
CA ALA A 234 -0.96 -1.28 -34.78
C ALA A 234 -0.51 -2.02 -33.52
N LEU A 235 -0.86 -1.51 -32.33
CA LEU A 235 -0.37 -1.99 -31.04
C LEU A 235 -0.51 -3.52 -30.86
N GLY A 236 -1.58 -4.13 -31.38
CA GLY A 236 -1.79 -5.58 -31.26
C GLY A 236 -0.77 -6.44 -32.03
N SER A 237 -0.21 -5.94 -33.14
CA SER A 237 0.78 -6.67 -33.95
C SER A 237 2.21 -6.16 -33.77
N GLN A 238 2.36 -4.86 -33.51
CA GLN A 238 3.65 -4.18 -33.40
C GLN A 238 4.27 -4.25 -32.00
N LEU A 239 3.46 -4.44 -30.96
CA LEU A 239 3.92 -4.54 -29.57
C LEU A 239 3.58 -5.92 -29.00
N GLN A 240 4.61 -6.75 -28.83
CA GLN A 240 4.47 -8.08 -28.22
C GLN A 240 4.98 -8.06 -26.77
N GLY A 241 4.41 -8.93 -25.92
CA GLY A 241 4.83 -9.12 -24.53
C GLY A 241 4.14 -8.22 -23.50
N LEU A 242 3.23 -7.32 -23.89
CA LEU A 242 2.49 -6.44 -22.98
C LEU A 242 1.76 -7.21 -21.86
N SER A 243 1.07 -8.31 -22.21
CA SER A 243 0.36 -9.15 -21.23
C SER A 243 1.32 -9.78 -20.22
N GLY A 244 2.49 -10.24 -20.67
CA GLY A 244 3.52 -10.80 -19.79
C GLY A 244 4.08 -9.77 -18.81
N VAL A 245 4.32 -8.53 -19.28
CA VAL A 245 4.75 -7.42 -18.42
C VAL A 245 3.68 -7.09 -17.38
N THR A 246 2.43 -6.95 -17.83
CA THR A 246 1.31 -6.61 -16.94
C THR A 246 1.08 -7.69 -15.88
N GLN A 247 1.15 -8.97 -16.26
CA GLN A 247 1.00 -10.10 -15.35
C GLN A 247 2.16 -10.19 -14.34
N ALA A 248 3.40 -9.99 -14.79
CA ALA A 248 4.55 -9.98 -13.90
C ALA A 248 4.51 -8.81 -12.91
N LEU A 249 4.05 -7.64 -13.35
CA LEU A 249 3.87 -6.47 -12.49
C LEU A 249 2.80 -6.71 -11.42
N GLU A 250 1.67 -7.30 -11.80
CA GLU A 250 0.63 -7.71 -10.86
C GLU A 250 1.15 -8.74 -9.85
N GLN A 251 1.94 -9.71 -10.31
CA GLN A 251 2.57 -10.67 -9.42
C GLN A 251 3.55 -10.02 -8.44
N VAL A 252 4.38 -9.07 -8.91
CA VAL A 252 5.27 -8.28 -8.03
C VAL A 252 4.46 -7.53 -6.99
N LYS A 253 3.34 -6.91 -7.35
CA LYS A 253 2.46 -6.20 -6.40
C LYS A 253 1.90 -7.12 -5.33
N GLN A 254 1.47 -8.33 -5.70
CA GLN A 254 0.98 -9.33 -4.76
C GLN A 254 2.07 -9.87 -3.83
N LEU A 255 3.31 -9.96 -4.30
CA LEU A 255 4.45 -10.50 -3.55
C LEU A 255 5.26 -9.46 -2.77
N SER A 256 5.12 -8.18 -3.10
CA SER A 256 5.84 -7.08 -2.45
C SER A 256 5.31 -6.78 -1.05
N LEU A 257 5.88 -5.77 -0.41
CA LEU A 257 5.20 -5.12 0.70
C LEU A 257 3.80 -4.76 0.20
N PRO A 258 2.73 -5.01 0.97
CA PRO A 258 1.49 -4.29 0.77
C PRO A 258 1.87 -2.81 0.74
N GLY A 259 1.97 -2.21 -0.45
CA GLY A 259 2.48 -0.86 -0.61
C GLY A 259 1.57 0.10 0.15
N VAL A 260 2.06 1.31 0.44
CA VAL A 260 1.11 2.38 0.71
C VAL A 260 0.34 2.59 -0.58
N THR A 261 -0.94 2.22 -0.61
CA THR A 261 -1.78 2.37 -1.80
C THR A 261 -2.69 3.58 -1.69
N ALA A 262 -2.97 4.03 -0.46
CA ALA A 262 -3.59 5.30 -0.15
C ALA A 262 -3.23 5.71 1.29
N SER A 263 -3.68 6.87 1.71
CA SER A 263 -3.44 7.39 3.05
C SER A 263 -4.34 8.59 3.31
N SER A 264 -4.46 8.95 4.58
CA SER A 264 -4.97 10.23 5.02
C SER A 264 -4.11 10.75 6.16
N ASP A 265 -3.85 12.03 6.19
CA ASP A 265 -3.21 12.71 7.32
C ASP A 265 -3.77 14.11 7.47
N TRP A 266 -3.81 14.59 8.71
CA TRP A 266 -4.25 15.94 8.99
C TRP A 266 -3.66 16.46 10.29
N ALA A 267 -3.52 17.78 10.34
CA ALA A 267 -3.07 18.50 11.50
C ALA A 267 -4.07 19.60 11.84
N ILE A 268 -4.35 19.76 13.12
CA ILE A 268 -5.25 20.79 13.66
C ILE A 268 -4.40 21.78 14.45
N GLY A 269 -4.48 23.06 14.11
CA GLY A 269 -3.74 24.10 14.81
C GLY A 269 -4.34 24.44 16.17
N PRO A 270 -3.58 25.11 17.07
CA PRO A 270 -4.02 25.48 18.41
C PRO A 270 -5.40 26.17 18.50
N GLN A 271 -5.73 27.02 17.52
CA GLN A 271 -6.99 27.76 17.45
C GLN A 271 -8.23 26.85 17.29
N ARG A 272 -8.03 25.64 16.76
CA ARG A 272 -9.08 24.64 16.54
C ARG A 272 -9.01 23.45 17.47
N SER A 273 -8.05 23.37 18.37
CA SER A 273 -8.02 22.31 19.36
C SER A 273 -8.69 22.74 20.67
N ARG A 274 -9.17 21.76 21.44
CA ARG A 274 -9.76 22.00 22.77
C ARG A 274 -8.70 22.42 23.80
N SER A 275 -7.49 21.91 23.67
CA SER A 275 -6.36 22.16 24.58
C SER A 275 -5.60 23.46 24.27
N GLY A 276 -5.81 24.08 23.11
CA GLY A 276 -4.98 25.19 22.65
C GLY A 276 -3.58 24.77 22.21
N LYS A 277 -3.40 23.48 21.88
CA LYS A 277 -2.16 22.89 21.33
C LYS A 277 -2.46 22.10 20.06
N SER A 278 -1.49 21.97 19.16
CA SER A 278 -1.71 21.27 17.89
C SER A 278 -2.13 19.81 18.07
N LEU A 279 -2.76 19.25 17.05
CA LEU A 279 -3.03 17.81 16.91
C LEU A 279 -2.49 17.33 15.57
N LEU A 280 -2.06 16.09 15.48
CA LEU A 280 -1.72 15.42 14.20
C LEU A 280 -2.31 14.02 14.19
N ALA A 281 -2.89 13.61 13.07
CA ALA A 281 -3.26 12.23 12.81
C ALA A 281 -2.73 11.75 11.45
N ASN A 282 -2.47 10.45 11.36
CA ASN A 282 -2.05 9.80 10.12
C ASN A 282 -2.62 8.38 10.06
N ASP A 283 -3.28 8.09 8.93
CA ASP A 283 -3.80 6.79 8.51
C ASP A 283 -3.08 6.36 7.24
N ILE A 284 -2.28 5.31 7.31
CA ILE A 284 -1.63 4.74 6.13
C ILE A 284 -2.38 3.48 5.70
N HIS A 285 -2.85 3.46 4.46
CA HIS A 285 -3.69 2.39 3.94
C HIS A 285 -2.86 1.40 3.12
N GLN A 286 -3.18 0.12 3.25
CA GLN A 286 -2.52 -0.98 2.53
C GLN A 286 -3.51 -2.08 2.17
N PRO A 287 -3.17 -2.95 1.21
CA PRO A 287 -3.91 -4.18 0.98
C PRO A 287 -4.13 -4.96 2.28
N ILE A 288 -5.35 -5.48 2.49
CA ILE A 288 -5.68 -6.24 3.71
C ILE A 288 -4.91 -7.57 3.72
N GLY A 289 -4.20 -7.85 4.80
CA GLY A 289 -3.39 -9.06 4.95
C GLY A 289 -2.68 -9.11 6.29
N VAL A 290 -2.03 -10.23 6.59
CA VAL A 290 -1.24 -10.43 7.81
C VAL A 290 0.20 -10.86 7.48
N PRO A 291 1.21 -10.18 8.05
CA PRO A 291 1.10 -8.97 8.89
C PRO A 291 0.93 -7.70 8.04
N SER A 292 0.42 -6.63 8.66
CA SER A 292 0.62 -5.25 8.21
C SER A 292 2.11 -4.98 7.99
N ALA A 293 2.49 -4.27 6.92
CA ALA A 293 3.90 -3.97 6.64
C ALA A 293 4.54 -3.11 7.73
N TRP A 294 3.72 -2.29 8.41
CA TRP A 294 4.14 -1.36 9.43
C TRP A 294 4.40 -2.05 10.75
N SER A 295 5.42 -1.57 11.44
CA SER A 295 5.87 -2.02 12.76
C SER A 295 6.08 -0.78 13.62
N TYR A 296 5.52 -0.75 14.83
CA TYR A 296 5.80 0.33 15.76
C TYR A 296 7.05 0.03 16.57
N VAL A 297 7.82 1.06 16.89
CA VAL A 297 8.91 0.98 17.85
C VAL A 297 9.04 2.28 18.62
N GLN A 298 9.39 2.18 19.89
CA GLN A 298 9.89 3.29 20.68
C GLN A 298 11.36 3.09 20.99
N ILE A 299 12.18 4.11 20.77
CA ILE A 299 13.61 4.11 21.03
C ILE A 299 13.94 5.23 22.00
N ARG A 300 14.73 4.89 23.03
CA ARG A 300 15.32 5.84 23.96
C ARG A 300 16.81 5.57 24.11
N ALA A 301 17.61 6.56 23.74
CA ALA A 301 19.05 6.59 23.88
C ALA A 301 19.52 8.03 24.19
N PRO A 302 20.76 8.25 24.63
CA PRO A 302 21.26 9.61 24.83
C PRO A 302 21.12 10.44 23.55
N LYS A 303 20.52 11.63 23.67
CA LYS A 303 20.27 12.57 22.57
C LYS A 303 19.34 12.03 21.46
N TYR A 304 18.63 10.91 21.69
CA TYR A 304 17.66 10.39 20.75
C TYR A 304 16.48 9.72 21.47
N GLN A 305 15.30 10.26 21.26
CA GLN A 305 14.06 9.68 21.77
C GLN A 305 13.00 9.84 20.69
N ALA A 306 12.40 8.73 20.24
CA ALA A 306 11.31 8.76 19.29
C ALA A 306 10.48 7.50 19.37
N ALA A 307 9.19 7.62 19.05
CA ALA A 307 8.28 6.52 18.82
C ALA A 307 7.58 6.71 17.48
N GLY A 308 7.34 5.62 16.75
CA GLY A 308 6.77 5.73 15.41
C GLY A 308 6.67 4.42 14.67
N ALA A 309 6.11 4.51 13.46
CA ALA A 309 6.00 3.43 12.51
C ALA A 309 7.28 3.34 11.65
N THR A 310 7.74 2.11 11.46
CA THR A 310 8.88 1.73 10.61
C THR A 310 8.50 0.51 9.78
N ILE A 311 9.29 0.22 8.75
CA ILE A 311 9.25 -1.03 8.00
C ILE A 311 10.47 -1.86 8.42
N ALA A 312 10.26 -3.14 8.73
CA ALA A 312 11.37 -4.03 9.08
C ALA A 312 12.33 -4.16 7.89
N GLY A 313 13.61 -3.92 8.15
CA GLY A 313 14.64 -3.76 7.12
C GLY A 313 15.16 -2.34 6.99
N LEU A 314 14.49 -1.34 7.55
CA LEU A 314 14.89 0.06 7.49
C LEU A 314 15.19 0.63 8.88
N PRO A 315 16.34 1.30 9.09
CA PRO A 315 16.71 1.90 10.38
C PRO A 315 16.15 3.33 10.53
N THR A 316 14.90 3.56 10.16
CA THR A 316 14.27 4.91 10.20
C THR A 316 12.81 4.85 10.61
N LEU A 317 12.27 5.97 11.09
CA LEU A 317 10.85 6.13 11.40
C LEU A 317 10.19 6.97 10.30
N PHE A 318 9.19 6.41 9.64
CA PHE A 318 8.48 7.10 8.57
C PHE A 318 7.41 8.05 9.11
N ALA A 319 6.65 7.63 10.11
CA ALA A 319 5.72 8.50 10.83
C ALA A 319 5.95 8.33 12.33
N GLY A 320 5.86 9.41 13.10
CA GLY A 320 6.16 9.32 14.53
C GLY A 320 6.15 10.63 15.28
N PHE A 321 6.65 10.54 16.51
CA PHE A 321 6.81 11.64 17.44
C PHE A 321 8.14 11.49 18.20
N ASN A 322 8.92 12.57 18.30
CA ASN A 322 10.22 12.56 18.98
C ASN A 322 10.21 13.24 20.36
N GLY A 323 9.03 13.52 20.90
CA GLY A 323 8.87 14.29 22.14
C GLY A 323 8.72 15.80 21.92
N LYS A 324 8.97 16.29 20.70
CA LYS A 324 8.87 17.72 20.34
C LYS A 324 8.10 17.96 19.04
N VAL A 325 8.39 17.15 18.04
CA VAL A 325 7.82 17.22 16.70
C VAL A 325 7.15 15.89 16.37
N ALA A 326 5.96 15.97 15.82
CA ALA A 326 5.24 14.88 15.20
C ALA A 326 5.31 15.02 13.67
N TRP A 327 5.36 13.90 12.96
CA TRP A 327 5.29 13.88 11.51
C TRP A 327 4.51 12.67 11.02
N GLY A 328 3.75 12.88 9.95
CA GLY A 328 3.00 11.86 9.21
C GLY A 328 3.22 12.04 7.72
N MET A 329 2.75 11.07 6.94
CA MET A 329 2.82 11.16 5.50
C MET A 329 1.61 10.56 4.82
N SER A 330 1.30 11.12 3.65
CA SER A 330 0.45 10.52 2.65
C SER A 330 1.14 10.56 1.27
N LEU A 331 0.65 9.79 0.30
CA LEU A 331 1.12 9.89 -1.07
C LEU A 331 0.70 11.23 -1.69
N ALA A 332 1.64 11.94 -2.30
CA ALA A 332 1.35 13.05 -3.21
C ALA A 332 0.93 12.56 -4.61
N MET A 333 0.77 11.24 -4.78
CA MET A 333 0.46 10.58 -6.05
C MET A 333 1.40 11.00 -7.18
N GLY A 334 2.65 11.32 -6.87
CA GLY A 334 3.54 12.00 -7.80
C GLY A 334 3.85 11.17 -9.04
N ASP A 335 3.75 11.83 -10.20
CA ASP A 335 4.07 11.24 -11.49
C ASP A 335 5.57 11.35 -11.75
N ASN A 336 6.27 10.23 -11.55
CA ASN A 336 7.73 10.14 -11.64
C ASN A 336 8.22 8.90 -12.41
N GLN A 337 7.35 8.20 -13.12
CA GLN A 337 7.70 7.08 -14.00
C GLN A 337 7.03 7.31 -15.34
N ASP A 338 7.75 7.08 -16.44
CA ASP A 338 7.18 7.13 -17.80
C ASP A 338 7.49 5.83 -18.55
N VAL A 339 6.52 5.35 -19.32
CA VAL A 339 6.74 4.30 -20.31
C VAL A 339 6.98 4.93 -21.69
N PHE A 340 8.05 4.51 -22.37
CA PHE A 340 8.33 4.90 -23.74
C PHE A 340 8.12 3.72 -24.70
N LEU A 341 7.42 3.98 -25.80
CA LEU A 341 7.34 3.06 -26.94
C LEU A 341 8.58 3.25 -27.82
N GLU A 342 9.41 2.23 -27.90
CA GLU A 342 10.67 2.26 -28.65
C GLU A 342 10.53 1.54 -29.99
N LYS A 343 10.87 2.19 -31.12
CA LYS A 343 10.96 1.46 -32.40
C LYS A 343 12.20 0.60 -32.38
N LEU A 344 12.04 -0.71 -32.56
CA LEU A 344 13.10 -1.70 -32.49
C LEU A 344 13.45 -2.29 -33.85
N LYS A 345 14.71 -2.66 -34.03
CA LYS A 345 15.21 -3.42 -35.18
C LYS A 345 16.34 -4.33 -34.75
N ARG A 346 16.25 -5.61 -35.09
CA ARG A 346 17.32 -6.59 -34.89
C ARG A 346 18.24 -6.63 -36.14
N GLN A 347 19.54 -6.62 -35.92
CA GLN A 347 20.56 -6.85 -36.96
C GLN A 347 21.58 -7.86 -36.42
N GLY A 348 21.47 -9.12 -36.86
CA GLY A 348 22.22 -10.23 -36.28
C GLY A 348 21.86 -10.44 -34.80
N SER A 349 22.88 -10.54 -33.95
CA SER A 349 22.71 -10.66 -32.49
C SER A 349 22.32 -9.35 -31.80
N ASN A 350 22.49 -8.21 -32.47
CA ASN A 350 22.37 -6.89 -31.86
C ASN A 350 20.96 -6.31 -32.02
N LEU A 351 20.51 -5.59 -30.99
CA LEU A 351 19.25 -4.86 -31.00
C LEU A 351 19.54 -3.36 -31.13
N TYR A 352 18.80 -2.69 -32.01
CA TYR A 352 18.85 -1.25 -32.21
C TYR A 352 17.50 -0.63 -31.91
N TYR A 353 17.51 0.61 -31.41
CA TYR A 353 16.32 1.44 -31.24
C TYR A 353 16.44 2.73 -32.06
N MET A 354 15.33 3.28 -32.52
CA MET A 354 15.30 4.56 -33.24
C MET A 354 15.27 5.72 -32.25
N ALA A 355 16.15 6.71 -32.43
CA ALA A 355 16.11 7.98 -31.70
C ALA A 355 16.41 9.13 -32.67
N ASN A 356 15.47 10.07 -32.82
CA ASN A 356 15.63 11.28 -33.63
C ASN A 356 16.13 11.00 -35.06
N GLY A 357 15.54 9.99 -35.72
CA GLY A 357 15.87 9.59 -37.09
C GLY A 357 17.12 8.71 -37.23
N LYS A 358 17.78 8.31 -36.13
CA LYS A 358 18.97 7.45 -36.14
C LYS A 358 18.71 6.14 -35.41
N TRP A 359 19.23 5.04 -35.95
CA TRP A 359 19.25 3.75 -35.25
C TRP A 359 20.48 3.68 -34.34
N LEU A 360 20.28 3.56 -33.03
CA LEU A 360 21.32 3.45 -32.02
C LEU A 360 21.32 2.03 -31.43
N PRO A 361 22.49 1.45 -31.08
CA PRO A 361 22.54 0.14 -30.44
C PRO A 361 21.97 0.24 -29.02
N ALA A 362 21.16 -0.75 -28.63
CA ALA A 362 20.73 -0.92 -27.24
C ALA A 362 21.90 -1.42 -26.38
N THR A 363 21.96 -0.97 -25.13
CA THR A 363 22.91 -1.49 -24.14
C THR A 363 22.46 -2.88 -23.70
N VAL A 364 23.43 -3.76 -23.40
CA VAL A 364 23.20 -5.17 -23.08
C VAL A 364 23.66 -5.46 -21.65
N ARG A 365 22.77 -6.02 -20.84
CA ARG A 365 23.09 -6.59 -19.52
C ARG A 365 22.80 -8.09 -19.53
N ASN A 366 23.82 -8.90 -19.21
CA ASN A 366 23.66 -10.34 -19.09
C ASN A 366 23.23 -10.69 -17.67
N GLU A 367 22.09 -11.38 -17.54
CA GLU A 367 21.54 -11.80 -16.26
C GLU A 367 21.59 -13.32 -16.12
N THR A 368 21.76 -13.78 -14.88
CA THR A 368 21.67 -15.19 -14.53
C THR A 368 20.66 -15.36 -13.41
N PHE A 369 19.61 -16.12 -13.67
CA PHE A 369 18.56 -16.46 -12.72
C PHE A 369 18.82 -17.84 -12.13
N PHE A 370 18.81 -17.91 -10.80
CA PHE A 370 18.86 -19.17 -10.06
C PHE A 370 17.44 -19.52 -9.62
N VAL A 371 16.98 -20.72 -9.97
CA VAL A 371 15.62 -21.17 -9.68
C VAL A 371 15.69 -22.45 -8.87
N LYS A 372 14.94 -22.50 -7.75
CA LYS A 372 14.92 -23.67 -6.87
C LYS A 372 14.59 -24.94 -7.68
N GLY A 373 15.48 -25.93 -7.59
CA GLY A 373 15.32 -27.22 -8.27
C GLY A 373 15.63 -27.22 -9.78
N GLN A 374 16.15 -26.13 -10.34
CA GLN A 374 16.49 -26.04 -11.77
C GLN A 374 17.94 -25.59 -12.00
N ARG A 375 18.40 -25.70 -13.25
CA ARG A 375 19.71 -25.16 -13.67
C ARG A 375 19.62 -23.64 -13.84
N PRO A 376 20.73 -22.90 -13.66
CA PRO A 376 20.74 -21.45 -13.88
C PRO A 376 20.30 -21.09 -15.30
N ILE A 377 19.44 -20.10 -15.43
CA ILE A 377 18.92 -19.58 -16.70
C ILE A 377 19.67 -18.29 -17.02
N ARG A 378 20.22 -18.18 -18.23
CA ARG A 378 20.92 -16.98 -18.70
C ARG A 378 20.06 -16.23 -19.70
N GLU A 379 19.87 -14.94 -19.46
CA GLU A 379 19.04 -14.08 -20.30
C GLU A 379 19.72 -12.73 -20.50
N ILE A 380 19.27 -12.01 -21.52
CA ILE A 380 19.77 -10.69 -21.86
C ILE A 380 18.68 -9.68 -21.56
N VAL A 381 19.02 -8.66 -20.78
CA VAL A 381 18.23 -7.44 -20.62
C VAL A 381 18.82 -6.37 -21.55
N TYR A 382 17.94 -5.68 -22.28
CA TYR A 382 18.33 -4.57 -23.17
C TYR A 382 17.87 -3.24 -22.58
N GLU A 383 18.66 -2.19 -22.78
CA GLU A 383 18.33 -0.82 -22.34
C GLU A 383 18.50 0.18 -23.48
N THR A 384 17.57 1.14 -23.57
CA THR A 384 17.63 2.30 -24.46
C THR A 384 18.03 3.55 -23.67
N ARG A 385 18.01 4.72 -24.32
CA ARG A 385 18.23 6.00 -23.63
C ARG A 385 17.18 6.33 -22.56
N HIS A 386 15.99 5.72 -22.63
CA HIS A 386 14.92 5.92 -21.64
C HIS A 386 14.89 4.85 -20.55
N GLY A 387 15.77 3.84 -20.62
CA GLY A 387 15.88 2.80 -19.59
C GLY A 387 15.68 1.38 -20.12
N PRO A 388 15.48 0.39 -19.22
CA PRO A 388 15.38 -1.01 -19.59
C PRO A 388 14.09 -1.32 -20.35
N LEU A 389 14.20 -2.21 -21.34
CA LEU A 389 13.06 -2.75 -22.09
C LEU A 389 12.34 -3.83 -21.27
N LEU A 390 11.17 -3.51 -20.71
CA LEU A 390 10.40 -4.41 -19.84
C LEU A 390 10.00 -5.71 -20.53
N ASN A 391 9.64 -5.65 -21.82
CA ASN A 391 9.26 -6.82 -22.61
C ASN A 391 10.46 -7.63 -23.14
N SER A 392 11.70 -7.33 -22.73
CA SER A 392 12.88 -8.11 -23.16
C SER A 392 13.05 -9.46 -22.45
N ALA A 393 12.61 -9.56 -21.20
CA ALA A 393 12.92 -10.71 -20.33
C ALA A 393 11.71 -11.63 -20.04
N LEU A 394 10.49 -11.22 -20.40
CA LEU A 394 9.27 -11.90 -19.98
C LEU A 394 8.74 -12.86 -21.06
N GLY A 395 9.06 -14.15 -20.87
CA GLY A 395 8.30 -15.30 -21.37
C GLY A 395 8.27 -15.58 -22.88
N SER A 396 8.73 -14.70 -23.75
CA SER A 396 8.70 -14.95 -25.20
C SER A 396 10.05 -14.63 -25.86
N PRO A 397 10.79 -15.64 -26.36
CA PRO A 397 12.05 -15.45 -27.10
C PRO A 397 11.93 -14.49 -28.29
N ASN A 398 10.69 -14.22 -28.72
CA ASN A 398 10.35 -13.41 -29.87
C ASN A 398 9.73 -12.04 -29.54
N ALA A 399 9.55 -11.67 -28.26
CA ALA A 399 8.92 -10.38 -27.91
C ALA A 399 9.69 -9.17 -28.52
N LEU A 400 11.01 -9.29 -28.65
CA LEU A 400 11.88 -8.30 -29.29
C LEU A 400 12.05 -8.47 -30.81
N ASN A 401 11.33 -9.43 -31.43
CA ASN A 401 11.15 -9.48 -32.88
C ASN A 401 9.98 -8.58 -33.33
N SER A 402 9.25 -8.00 -32.37
CA SER A 402 8.26 -6.97 -32.62
C SER A 402 8.94 -5.64 -32.96
N SER A 403 8.22 -4.79 -33.70
CA SER A 403 8.73 -3.49 -34.12
C SER A 403 8.72 -2.44 -33.00
N LEU A 404 8.07 -2.70 -31.87
CA LEU A 404 7.98 -1.81 -30.71
C LEU A 404 8.44 -2.49 -29.40
N GLY A 405 9.12 -1.75 -28.54
CA GLY A 405 9.51 -2.14 -27.18
C GLY A 405 8.93 -1.21 -26.12
N LEU A 406 8.89 -1.68 -24.86
CA LEU A 406 8.45 -0.89 -23.71
C LEU A 406 9.66 -0.52 -22.85
N ALA A 407 10.16 0.71 -22.96
CA ALA A 407 11.21 1.22 -22.08
C ALA A 407 10.59 1.90 -20.85
N LEU A 408 11.15 1.65 -19.66
CA LEU A 408 10.72 2.31 -18.42
C LEU A 408 11.76 3.33 -17.98
N GLN A 409 11.36 4.60 -17.90
CA GLN A 409 12.15 5.67 -17.30
C GLN A 409 11.73 5.90 -15.85
N THR A 410 12.71 5.95 -14.94
CA THR A 410 12.53 6.26 -13.52
C THR A 410 13.53 7.31 -13.08
N PRO A 411 13.34 8.00 -11.94
CA PRO A 411 14.24 9.07 -11.52
C PRO A 411 15.64 8.53 -11.18
N ASP A 412 16.65 9.26 -11.64
CA ASP A 412 18.03 9.12 -11.20
C ASP A 412 18.18 9.64 -9.76
N LEU A 413 18.67 8.77 -8.88
CA LEU A 413 18.82 9.04 -7.44
C LEU A 413 20.25 9.42 -7.05
N GLN A 414 21.13 9.70 -8.03
CA GLN A 414 22.47 10.17 -7.76
C GLN A 414 22.46 11.50 -6.98
N GLY A 415 23.13 11.53 -5.84
CA GLY A 415 23.26 12.73 -5.01
C GLY A 415 22.09 12.96 -4.04
N ASP A 416 21.03 12.17 -4.12
CA ASP A 416 19.84 12.28 -3.27
C ASP A 416 20.16 12.09 -1.77
N LYS A 417 19.44 12.84 -0.91
CA LYS A 417 19.64 12.89 0.55
C LYS A 417 18.43 12.42 1.35
N THR A 418 17.45 11.78 0.72
CA THR A 418 16.19 11.38 1.34
C THR A 418 16.37 10.53 2.60
N LEU A 419 17.30 9.57 2.57
CA LEU A 419 17.54 8.70 3.73
C LEU A 419 18.13 9.48 4.91
N ASP A 420 18.97 10.49 4.66
CA ASP A 420 19.49 11.40 5.68
C ASP A 420 18.38 12.32 6.20
N ALA A 421 17.55 12.84 5.30
CA ALA A 421 16.44 13.73 5.59
C ALA A 421 15.40 13.11 6.55
N PHE A 422 15.00 11.86 6.32
CA PHE A 422 14.12 11.13 7.26
C PHE A 422 14.74 11.00 8.64
N PHE A 423 16.05 10.76 8.70
CA PHE A 423 16.74 10.66 9.98
C PHE A 423 16.80 12.01 10.70
N ASP A 424 17.10 13.09 9.98
CA ASP A 424 17.14 14.43 10.56
C ASP A 424 15.76 14.91 11.00
N LEU A 425 14.69 14.56 10.25
CA LEU A 425 13.30 14.79 10.65
C LEU A 425 12.98 14.12 12.00
N SER A 426 13.41 12.87 12.20
CA SER A 426 13.21 12.16 13.47
C SER A 426 13.89 12.85 14.67
N ARG A 427 14.82 13.79 14.42
CA ARG A 427 15.55 14.58 15.42
C ARG A 427 15.18 16.06 15.43
N ALA A 428 14.22 16.48 14.59
CA ALA A 428 13.80 17.87 14.50
C ALA A 428 13.40 18.42 15.88
N GLN A 429 13.82 19.65 16.18
CA GLN A 429 13.58 20.26 17.49
C GLN A 429 12.27 21.06 17.56
N ASN A 430 11.72 21.42 16.40
CA ASN A 430 10.53 22.24 16.19
C ASN A 430 10.04 22.08 14.74
N SER A 431 8.89 22.68 14.43
CA SER A 431 8.30 22.69 13.07
C SER A 431 9.24 23.27 12.01
N GLU A 432 10.04 24.30 12.31
CA GLU A 432 10.96 24.89 11.33
C GLU A 432 12.03 23.87 10.90
N LYS A 433 12.61 23.13 11.85
CA LYS A 433 13.58 22.08 11.53
C LYS A 433 12.96 20.87 10.87
N ALA A 434 11.68 20.60 11.12
CA ALA A 434 10.93 19.60 10.37
C ALA A 434 10.74 20.03 8.91
N SER A 435 10.41 21.30 8.69
CA SER A 435 10.31 21.92 7.36
C SER A 435 11.62 21.82 6.59
N ASP A 436 12.75 22.22 7.20
CA ASP A 436 14.08 22.13 6.59
C ASP A 436 14.40 20.68 6.15
N ALA A 437 14.18 19.70 7.03
CA ALA A 437 14.42 18.29 6.71
C ALA A 437 13.47 17.76 5.62
N SER A 438 12.20 18.19 5.63
CA SER A 438 11.19 17.72 4.67
C SER A 438 11.52 18.05 3.21
N ARG A 439 12.14 19.21 2.95
CA ARG A 439 12.52 19.65 1.59
C ARG A 439 13.64 18.81 0.98
N GLU A 440 14.43 18.13 1.81
CA GLU A 440 15.52 17.25 1.37
C GLU A 440 15.04 15.81 1.06
N ILE A 441 13.77 15.50 1.33
CA ILE A 441 13.13 14.27 0.87
C ILE A 441 12.77 14.48 -0.60
N ARG A 442 13.40 13.72 -1.50
CA ARG A 442 13.23 13.89 -2.95
C ARG A 442 12.99 12.57 -3.67
N ALA A 443 13.63 11.48 -3.24
CA ALA A 443 13.46 10.17 -3.86
C ALA A 443 12.00 9.69 -3.88
N VAL A 444 11.17 10.12 -2.92
CA VAL A 444 9.77 9.70 -2.76
C VAL A 444 8.81 10.89 -2.78
N ALA A 445 7.69 10.73 -3.50
CA ALA A 445 6.66 11.75 -3.65
C ALA A 445 5.59 11.66 -2.55
N LEU A 446 5.67 12.53 -1.55
CA LEU A 446 4.80 12.52 -0.37
C LEU A 446 4.14 13.89 -0.18
N ASN A 447 2.94 13.88 0.40
CA ASN A 447 2.50 14.96 1.26
C ASN A 447 3.07 14.65 2.64
N LEU A 448 4.02 15.45 3.11
CA LEU A 448 4.57 15.31 4.46
C LEU A 448 3.91 16.34 5.38
N LEU A 449 3.19 15.86 6.39
CA LEU A 449 2.64 16.70 7.46
C LEU A 449 3.54 16.64 8.68
N TYR A 450 3.75 17.79 9.32
CA TYR A 450 4.48 17.90 10.58
C TYR A 450 3.82 18.89 11.52
N ALA A 451 4.01 18.70 12.81
CA ALA A 451 3.50 19.58 13.84
C ALA A 451 4.42 19.60 15.06
N ASP A 452 4.47 20.73 15.74
CA ASP A 452 4.87 20.81 17.14
C ASP A 452 3.70 21.31 17.99
N ALA A 453 3.95 21.62 19.27
CA ALA A 453 2.89 22.01 20.19
C ALA A 453 2.12 23.28 19.79
N SER A 454 2.71 24.13 18.94
CA SER A 454 2.17 25.44 18.57
C SER A 454 1.95 25.60 17.06
N HIS A 455 2.64 24.81 16.24
CA HIS A 455 2.64 24.98 14.78
C HIS A 455 2.27 23.70 14.05
N ILE A 456 1.66 23.86 12.88
CA ILE A 456 1.38 22.80 11.91
C ILE A 456 1.93 23.18 10.53
N GLY A 457 2.43 22.22 9.78
CA GLY A 457 2.96 22.45 8.44
C GLY A 457 2.79 21.24 7.51
N TRP A 458 2.83 21.53 6.22
CA TRP A 458 2.73 20.56 5.13
C TRP A 458 3.74 20.89 4.04
N GLN A 459 4.38 19.87 3.47
CA GLN A 459 5.33 19.98 2.37
C GLN A 459 5.12 18.85 1.36
N VAL A 460 5.02 19.19 0.08
CA VAL A 460 5.14 18.21 -1.01
C VAL A 460 6.61 17.87 -1.24
N THR A 461 6.93 16.58 -1.32
CA THR A 461 8.27 16.04 -1.58
C THR A 461 8.28 15.30 -2.93
N GLY A 462 9.45 15.02 -3.50
CA GLY A 462 9.54 14.19 -4.72
C GLY A 462 10.57 14.65 -5.75
N LEU A 463 10.69 13.86 -6.82
CA LEU A 463 11.40 14.18 -8.06
C LEU A 463 10.39 14.13 -9.21
N TYR A 464 9.95 15.30 -9.65
CA TYR A 464 8.97 15.46 -10.73
C TYR A 464 9.71 15.79 -12.02
N PRO A 465 9.64 14.94 -13.06
CA PRO A 465 10.39 15.15 -14.29
C PRO A 465 9.86 16.35 -15.08
N ASN A 466 10.76 17.21 -15.57
CA ASN A 466 10.38 18.25 -16.53
C ASN A 466 10.28 17.62 -17.91
N ARG A 467 9.05 17.35 -18.38
CA ARG A 467 8.80 16.81 -19.72
C ARG A 467 8.83 17.96 -20.73
N ARG A 468 9.53 17.77 -21.85
CA ARG A 468 9.53 18.75 -22.97
C ARG A 468 8.14 18.93 -23.59
N GLU A 469 7.43 17.82 -23.80
CA GLU A 469 6.04 17.74 -24.24
C GLU A 469 5.37 16.54 -23.57
N GLY A 470 4.03 16.56 -23.54
CA GLY A 470 3.22 15.48 -22.99
C GLY A 470 3.05 15.56 -21.47
N LEU A 471 2.09 14.78 -20.96
CA LEU A 471 1.66 14.84 -19.56
C LEU A 471 2.18 13.69 -18.70
N GLY A 472 2.70 12.60 -19.29
CA GLY A 472 3.07 11.38 -18.56
C GLY A 472 1.87 10.46 -18.25
N LEU A 473 0.73 10.65 -18.94
CA LEU A 473 -0.49 9.87 -18.71
C LEU A 473 -0.59 8.64 -19.63
N PHE A 474 0.10 8.68 -20.77
CA PHE A 474 0.14 7.62 -21.77
C PHE A 474 1.57 7.41 -22.28
N PRO A 475 1.91 6.18 -22.72
CA PRO A 475 3.24 5.91 -23.24
C PRO A 475 3.64 6.85 -24.36
N SER A 476 4.86 7.39 -24.26
CA SER A 476 5.38 8.37 -25.19
C SER A 476 6.23 7.74 -26.30
N PRO A 477 6.19 8.25 -27.55
CA PRO A 477 7.08 7.81 -28.62
C PRO A 477 8.57 8.04 -28.31
N GLY A 478 9.32 6.98 -27.99
CA GLY A 478 10.75 7.07 -27.66
C GLY A 478 11.65 7.47 -28.84
N TRP A 479 11.14 7.33 -30.07
CA TRP A 479 11.87 7.77 -31.27
C TRP A 479 11.84 9.30 -31.49
N GLU A 480 11.07 10.05 -30.69
CA GLU A 480 10.92 11.51 -30.78
C GLU A 480 11.44 12.19 -29.50
N GLY A 481 12.53 12.96 -29.62
CA GLY A 481 13.17 13.61 -28.49
C GLY A 481 12.38 14.74 -27.82
N ARG A 482 11.21 15.10 -28.36
CA ARG A 482 10.32 16.11 -27.79
C ARG A 482 9.56 15.62 -26.56
N TYR A 483 9.59 14.32 -26.27
CA TYR A 483 9.01 13.74 -25.05
C TYR A 483 10.07 13.42 -23.98
N ASP A 484 11.35 13.69 -24.25
CA ASP A 484 12.43 13.41 -23.31
C ASP A 484 12.30 14.29 -22.04
N TRP A 485 12.80 13.76 -20.92
CA TRP A 485 12.93 14.52 -19.67
C TRP A 485 14.12 15.50 -19.71
N GLU A 486 13.95 16.68 -19.13
CA GLU A 486 14.99 17.70 -18.89
C GLU A 486 15.18 17.96 -17.40
N GLY A 487 15.79 16.99 -16.72
CA GLY A 487 15.97 17.04 -15.27
C GLY A 487 14.63 16.99 -14.52
N TYR A 488 14.60 17.61 -13.36
CA TYR A 488 13.43 17.62 -12.47
C TYR A 488 13.05 19.04 -12.08
N ALA A 489 11.79 19.23 -11.70
CA ALA A 489 11.33 20.48 -11.15
C ALA A 489 12.18 20.91 -9.93
N ASP A 490 12.40 22.22 -9.80
CA ASP A 490 13.10 22.78 -8.64
C ASP A 490 12.28 22.52 -7.37
N PRO A 491 12.84 21.89 -6.32
CA PRO A 491 12.14 21.68 -5.06
C PRO A 491 11.57 22.96 -4.43
N MET A 492 12.10 24.14 -4.76
CA MET A 492 11.54 25.41 -4.31
C MET A 492 10.14 25.71 -4.86
N LEU A 493 9.72 25.02 -5.92
CA LEU A 493 8.39 25.13 -6.52
C LEU A 493 7.39 24.13 -5.92
N HIS A 494 7.81 23.26 -5.01
CA HIS A 494 6.90 22.29 -4.40
C HIS A 494 5.86 23.00 -3.51
N PRO A 495 4.56 22.64 -3.61
CA PRO A 495 3.56 23.18 -2.71
C PRO A 495 3.89 22.92 -1.24
N TYR A 496 3.64 23.92 -0.41
CA TYR A 496 3.75 23.84 1.04
C TYR A 496 2.78 24.83 1.68
N ASP A 497 2.46 24.62 2.94
CA ASP A 497 1.70 25.58 3.75
C ASP A 497 2.06 25.40 5.23
N GLN A 498 1.98 26.49 6.00
CA GLN A 498 2.29 26.50 7.43
C GLN A 498 1.34 27.43 8.17
N ASP A 499 0.72 26.89 9.23
CA ASP A 499 -0.24 27.60 10.08
C ASP A 499 -1.31 28.40 9.30
N PRO A 500 -2.04 27.76 8.36
CA PRO A 500 -3.00 28.49 7.54
C PRO A 500 -4.11 29.11 8.38
N ALA A 501 -4.67 30.22 7.90
CA ALA A 501 -5.76 30.94 8.59
C ALA A 501 -6.96 30.04 8.91
N GLN A 502 -7.25 29.05 8.06
CA GLN A 502 -8.31 28.09 8.30
C GLN A 502 -8.05 27.20 9.52
N GLY A 503 -6.82 27.10 10.02
CA GLY A 503 -6.45 26.42 11.27
C GLY A 503 -6.37 24.90 11.24
N TRP A 504 -6.31 24.33 10.04
CA TRP A 504 -6.04 22.91 9.83
C TRP A 504 -5.38 22.70 8.46
N LEU A 505 -4.64 21.60 8.33
CA LEU A 505 -4.05 21.08 7.11
C LEU A 505 -4.47 19.62 6.96
N GLY A 506 -4.68 19.11 5.75
CA GLY A 506 -4.99 17.70 5.58
C GLY A 506 -4.98 17.20 4.15
N THR A 507 -4.60 15.94 4.00
CA THR A 507 -4.54 15.25 2.70
C THR A 507 -5.13 13.85 2.80
N ALA A 508 -5.64 13.38 1.67
CA ALA A 508 -6.26 12.08 1.45
C ALA A 508 -6.02 11.65 -0.02
N ASN A 509 -4.81 11.91 -0.53
CA ASN A 509 -4.37 11.65 -1.91
C ASN A 509 -5.23 12.31 -3.01
N GLN A 510 -6.02 13.33 -2.65
CA GLN A 510 -6.68 14.23 -3.58
C GLN A 510 -5.65 15.13 -4.28
N ARG A 511 -6.03 15.81 -5.37
CA ARG A 511 -5.21 16.88 -5.94
C ARG A 511 -4.97 17.97 -4.90
N THR A 512 -3.73 18.10 -4.43
CA THR A 512 -3.36 19.03 -3.34
C THR A 512 -2.95 20.41 -3.84
N ALA A 513 -2.53 20.53 -5.10
CA ALA A 513 -2.28 21.81 -5.75
C ALA A 513 -3.54 22.33 -6.46
N ALA A 514 -3.64 23.66 -6.61
CA ALA A 514 -4.73 24.26 -7.38
C ALA A 514 -4.67 23.81 -8.85
N TYR A 515 -5.83 23.81 -9.52
CA TYR A 515 -5.89 23.62 -10.96
C TYR A 515 -5.02 24.67 -11.68
N GLY A 516 -4.21 24.23 -12.66
CA GLY A 516 -3.27 25.10 -13.37
C GLY A 516 -2.03 25.51 -12.57
N TYR A 517 -1.68 24.80 -11.49
CA TYR A 517 -0.40 24.98 -10.81
C TYR A 517 0.75 24.82 -11.81
N GLY A 518 1.73 25.73 -11.81
CA GLY A 518 2.77 25.81 -12.84
C GLY A 518 3.75 24.63 -12.91
N MET A 519 3.60 23.65 -12.02
CA MET A 519 4.38 22.41 -11.99
C MET A 519 3.44 21.21 -12.11
N GLN A 520 3.77 20.28 -13.01
CA GLN A 520 3.04 19.02 -13.16
C GLN A 520 3.44 18.05 -12.04
N LEU A 521 2.58 17.92 -11.03
CA LEU A 521 2.76 16.97 -9.93
C LEU A 521 2.31 15.56 -10.31
N SER A 522 1.11 15.46 -10.87
CA SER A 522 0.46 14.19 -11.15
C SER A 522 -0.80 14.38 -11.99
N ASN A 523 -1.13 13.36 -12.77
CA ASN A 523 -2.42 13.19 -13.42
C ASN A 523 -3.35 12.20 -12.68
N SER A 524 -2.84 11.53 -11.64
CA SER A 524 -3.40 10.30 -11.09
C SER A 524 -3.73 10.49 -9.61
N TRP A 525 -4.79 11.24 -9.31
CA TRP A 525 -5.23 11.52 -7.94
C TRP A 525 -6.38 10.61 -7.54
N LEU A 526 -6.51 10.28 -6.24
CA LEU A 526 -7.70 9.59 -5.72
C LEU A 526 -8.89 10.55 -5.56
N SER A 527 -10.09 9.98 -5.46
CA SER A 527 -11.34 10.73 -5.40
C SER A 527 -11.36 11.78 -4.26
N PRO A 528 -11.89 12.99 -4.53
CA PRO A 528 -11.80 14.11 -3.59
C PRO A 528 -12.61 13.94 -2.31
N GLU A 529 -13.61 13.06 -2.28
CA GLU A 529 -14.62 12.96 -1.23
C GLU A 529 -14.03 12.68 0.17
N ARG A 530 -12.96 11.89 0.26
CA ARG A 530 -12.25 11.68 1.52
C ARG A 530 -11.69 12.99 2.06
N SER A 531 -11.04 13.78 1.20
CA SER A 531 -10.48 15.09 1.59
C SER A 531 -11.55 16.13 1.89
N GLU A 532 -12.67 16.11 1.16
CA GLU A 532 -13.82 16.97 1.41
C GLU A 532 -14.46 16.63 2.76
N ARG A 533 -14.57 15.33 3.09
CA ARG A 533 -15.09 14.86 4.39
C ARG A 533 -14.15 15.21 5.53
N LEU A 534 -12.84 15.07 5.31
CA LEU A 534 -11.80 15.54 6.23
C LEU A 534 -12.00 17.03 6.53
N ALA A 535 -12.12 17.86 5.49
CA ALA A 535 -12.31 19.29 5.60
C ALA A 535 -13.57 19.67 6.38
N GLN A 536 -14.71 18.98 6.11
CA GLN A 536 -15.95 19.17 6.85
C GLN A 536 -15.77 18.91 8.35
N LEU A 537 -15.08 17.82 8.71
CA LEU A 537 -14.88 17.43 10.10
C LEU A 537 -13.85 18.33 10.80
N ALA A 538 -12.70 18.57 10.19
CA ALA A 538 -11.64 19.42 10.73
C ALA A 538 -12.09 20.89 10.88
N GLY A 539 -12.92 21.38 9.95
CA GLY A 539 -13.49 22.71 9.97
C GLY A 539 -14.62 22.90 11.00
N SER A 540 -15.17 21.82 11.57
CA SER A 540 -16.32 21.86 12.47
C SER A 540 -15.92 21.74 13.94
N GLY A 541 -16.25 22.77 14.73
CA GLY A 541 -15.99 22.78 16.18
C GLY A 541 -14.50 22.73 16.54
N LYS A 542 -14.23 22.42 17.82
CA LYS A 542 -12.88 22.20 18.34
C LYS A 542 -12.59 20.71 18.49
N GLN A 543 -11.36 20.30 18.11
CA GLN A 543 -10.89 18.92 18.08
C GLN A 543 -10.06 18.54 19.31
N ASP A 544 -10.01 17.24 19.62
CA ASP A 544 -9.10 16.61 20.58
C ASP A 544 -8.82 15.16 20.17
N ALA A 545 -7.99 14.43 20.91
CA ALA A 545 -7.70 13.03 20.60
C ALA A 545 -8.96 12.15 20.36
N ARG A 546 -10.05 12.37 21.11
CA ARG A 546 -11.29 11.59 20.95
C ARG A 546 -11.96 11.89 19.62
N SER A 547 -12.04 13.15 19.20
CA SER A 547 -12.63 13.48 17.91
C SER A 547 -11.73 13.07 16.74
N MET A 548 -10.40 13.09 16.92
CA MET A 548 -9.46 12.57 15.91
C MET A 548 -9.64 11.06 15.69
N ILE A 549 -9.84 10.27 16.75
CA ILE A 549 -10.23 8.84 16.62
C ILE A 549 -11.55 8.72 15.87
N ALA A 550 -12.56 9.52 16.23
CA ALA A 550 -13.86 9.47 15.54
C ALA A 550 -13.75 9.79 14.04
N MET A 551 -12.88 10.74 13.65
CA MET A 551 -12.58 11.05 12.25
C MET A 551 -11.92 9.87 11.52
N GLN A 552 -10.93 9.21 12.13
CA GLN A 552 -10.27 8.03 11.56
C GLN A 552 -11.26 6.88 11.28
N TYR A 553 -12.35 6.80 12.04
CA TYR A 553 -13.40 5.78 11.90
C TYR A 553 -14.68 6.27 11.18
N ASP A 554 -14.67 7.48 10.58
CA ASP A 554 -15.84 8.01 9.87
C ASP A 554 -16.10 7.25 8.56
N GLN A 555 -17.34 6.77 8.41
CA GLN A 555 -17.82 5.97 7.27
C GLN A 555 -18.83 6.75 6.42
N THR A 556 -18.70 8.08 6.33
CA THR A 556 -19.62 8.92 5.57
C THR A 556 -19.01 9.26 4.21
N THR A 557 -19.71 8.90 3.12
CA THR A 557 -19.34 9.32 1.76
C THR A 557 -20.03 10.62 1.38
N LEU A 558 -19.29 11.52 0.74
CA LEU A 558 -19.86 12.72 0.11
C LEU A 558 -20.26 12.48 -1.35
N PHE A 559 -19.89 11.35 -1.94
CA PHE A 559 -20.26 11.01 -3.32
C PHE A 559 -21.77 10.81 -3.45
N ALA A 560 -22.42 10.23 -2.42
CA ALA A 560 -23.87 10.10 -2.36
C ALA A 560 -24.58 11.46 -2.53
N ALA A 561 -24.10 12.54 -1.90
CA ALA A 561 -24.67 13.88 -2.07
C ALA A 561 -24.45 14.44 -3.48
N LYS A 562 -23.30 14.15 -4.11
CA LYS A 562 -23.02 14.52 -5.51
C LYS A 562 -23.95 13.79 -6.48
N LEU A 563 -24.20 12.50 -6.27
CA LEU A 563 -25.18 11.73 -7.05
C LEU A 563 -26.60 12.29 -6.90
N LYS A 564 -27.02 12.67 -5.69
CA LYS A 564 -28.32 13.34 -5.49
C LYS A 564 -28.43 14.62 -6.31
N THR A 565 -27.37 15.42 -6.32
CA THR A 565 -27.32 16.65 -7.11
C THR A 565 -27.43 16.33 -8.60
N MET A 566 -26.72 15.30 -9.08
CA MET A 566 -26.84 14.84 -10.47
C MET A 566 -28.25 14.35 -10.81
N PHE A 567 -28.85 13.48 -10.00
CA PHE A 567 -30.19 12.94 -10.25
C PHE A 567 -31.29 14.01 -10.25
N THR A 568 -31.12 15.07 -9.46
CA THR A 568 -32.10 16.17 -9.32
C THR A 568 -31.83 17.35 -10.24
N ALA A 569 -30.70 17.35 -10.96
CA ALA A 569 -30.38 18.40 -11.92
C ALA A 569 -31.46 18.47 -13.02
N PRO A 570 -31.83 19.67 -13.50
CA PRO A 570 -32.86 19.82 -14.54
C PRO A 570 -32.61 18.99 -15.81
N GLY A 571 -31.34 18.87 -16.20
CA GLY A 571 -30.91 18.08 -17.36
C GLY A 571 -30.99 16.56 -17.17
N MET A 572 -31.24 16.07 -15.95
CA MET A 572 -31.28 14.64 -15.64
C MET A 572 -32.64 14.20 -15.09
N ALA A 573 -33.23 14.96 -14.16
CA ALA A 573 -34.41 14.52 -13.40
C ALA A 573 -35.60 14.14 -14.29
N GLN A 574 -35.92 14.99 -15.27
CA GLN A 574 -37.04 14.76 -16.18
C GLN A 574 -36.73 13.69 -17.25
N PRO A 575 -35.56 13.73 -17.94
CA PRO A 575 -35.15 12.65 -18.84
C PRO A 575 -35.09 11.28 -18.17
N LEU A 576 -34.51 11.19 -16.96
CA LEU A 576 -34.43 9.93 -16.21
C LEU A 576 -35.82 9.39 -15.85
N LYS A 577 -36.76 10.25 -15.46
CA LYS A 577 -38.14 9.85 -15.21
C LYS A 577 -38.82 9.27 -16.46
N GLN A 578 -38.55 9.86 -17.62
CA GLN A 578 -39.06 9.36 -18.91
C GLN A 578 -38.41 8.03 -19.28
N ALA A 579 -37.09 7.90 -19.13
CA ALA A 579 -36.35 6.66 -19.35
C ALA A 579 -36.86 5.53 -18.45
N ILE A 580 -37.09 5.79 -17.15
CA ILE A 580 -37.69 4.83 -16.22
C ILE A 580 -39.10 4.42 -16.67
N ALA A 581 -39.91 5.34 -17.20
CA ALA A 581 -41.24 5.01 -17.71
C ALA A 581 -41.22 4.18 -19.00
N ALA A 582 -40.12 4.21 -19.76
CA ALA A 582 -39.92 3.43 -20.97
C ALA A 582 -39.42 1.99 -20.69
N LEU A 583 -38.97 1.68 -19.47
CA LEU A 583 -38.55 0.33 -19.10
C LEU A 583 -39.72 -0.67 -19.08
N PRO A 584 -39.45 -1.99 -19.18
CA PRO A 584 -40.44 -3.02 -18.90
C PRO A 584 -41.08 -2.86 -17.51
N ALA A 585 -42.36 -3.20 -17.38
CA ALA A 585 -43.15 -2.94 -16.15
C ALA A 585 -42.49 -3.46 -14.86
N ALA A 586 -41.87 -4.64 -14.92
CA ALA A 586 -41.16 -5.24 -13.79
C ALA A 586 -39.94 -4.40 -13.34
N ASP A 587 -39.27 -3.74 -14.27
CA ASP A 587 -38.07 -2.94 -13.99
C ASP A 587 -38.42 -1.50 -13.61
N GLN A 588 -39.55 -0.97 -14.07
CA GLN A 588 -39.99 0.38 -13.67
C GLN A 588 -40.13 0.50 -12.14
N ALA A 589 -40.71 -0.51 -11.49
CA ALA A 589 -40.91 -0.52 -10.04
C ALA A 589 -39.56 -0.52 -9.31
N LYS A 590 -38.64 -1.39 -9.74
CA LYS A 590 -37.27 -1.48 -9.21
C LYS A 590 -36.51 -0.17 -9.37
N ALA A 591 -36.53 0.43 -10.56
CA ALA A 591 -35.83 1.68 -10.82
C ALA A 591 -36.37 2.86 -9.99
N ARG A 592 -37.70 2.96 -9.83
CA ARG A 592 -38.32 3.99 -8.97
C ARG A 592 -37.96 3.81 -7.50
N GLU A 593 -37.95 2.57 -7.01
CA GLU A 593 -37.52 2.27 -5.65
C GLU A 593 -36.07 2.67 -5.43
N ALA A 594 -35.17 2.22 -6.33
CA ALA A 594 -33.75 2.52 -6.24
C ALA A 594 -33.50 4.03 -6.22
N LEU A 595 -34.09 4.77 -7.16
CA LEU A 595 -33.95 6.22 -7.24
C LEU A 595 -34.45 6.91 -5.96
N GLY A 596 -35.62 6.52 -5.45
CA GLY A 596 -36.18 7.08 -4.21
C GLY A 596 -35.27 6.86 -3.00
N ARG A 597 -34.71 5.65 -2.87
CA ARG A 597 -33.78 5.30 -1.77
C ARG A 597 -32.44 6.03 -1.90
N LEU A 598 -31.87 6.12 -3.10
CA LEU A 598 -30.63 6.87 -3.34
C LEU A 598 -30.80 8.37 -3.07
N LEU A 599 -31.95 8.96 -3.41
CA LEU A 599 -32.28 10.35 -3.07
C LEU A 599 -32.44 10.54 -1.55
N GLY A 600 -32.93 9.53 -0.84
CA GLY A 600 -33.06 9.52 0.62
C GLY A 600 -31.75 9.24 1.38
N PHE A 601 -30.79 8.53 0.77
CA PHE A 601 -29.63 7.97 1.47
C PHE A 601 -28.73 9.04 2.11
N ASP A 602 -28.43 8.92 3.39
CA ASP A 602 -27.67 9.93 4.15
C ASP A 602 -26.16 9.93 3.89
N GLY A 603 -25.66 8.99 3.08
CA GLY A 603 -24.23 8.82 2.81
C GLY A 603 -23.49 8.00 3.87
N LYS A 604 -24.17 7.45 4.89
CA LYS A 604 -23.52 6.66 5.95
C LYS A 604 -23.42 5.18 5.58
N LEU A 605 -22.22 4.74 5.23
CA LEU A 605 -21.90 3.37 4.81
C LEU A 605 -21.67 2.44 6.00
N SER A 606 -22.58 2.44 6.97
CA SER A 606 -22.50 1.52 8.11
C SER A 606 -22.73 0.06 7.66
N PRO A 607 -22.11 -0.95 8.32
CA PRO A 607 -22.27 -2.34 7.92
C PRO A 607 -23.73 -2.84 7.94
N GLY A 608 -24.59 -2.26 8.78
CA GLY A 608 -26.00 -2.63 8.88
C GLY A 608 -26.92 -1.91 7.89
N SER A 609 -26.42 -1.00 7.05
CA SER A 609 -27.26 -0.15 6.20
C SER A 609 -27.71 -0.87 4.92
N ALA A 610 -29.02 -0.93 4.71
CA ALA A 610 -29.63 -1.44 3.48
C ALA A 610 -29.45 -0.46 2.31
N ASP A 611 -29.51 0.85 2.58
CA ASP A 611 -29.34 1.88 1.55
C ASP A 611 -27.88 2.01 1.11
N ALA A 612 -26.93 1.78 2.01
CA ALA A 612 -25.52 1.64 1.65
C ALA A 612 -25.31 0.46 0.69
N ALA A 613 -25.91 -0.70 0.98
CA ALA A 613 -25.81 -1.85 0.08
C ALA A 613 -26.37 -1.55 -1.32
N LEU A 614 -27.53 -0.90 -1.39
CA LEU A 614 -28.12 -0.47 -2.66
C LEU A 614 -27.25 0.57 -3.39
N TYR A 615 -26.67 1.52 -2.67
CA TYR A 615 -25.75 2.52 -3.22
C TYR A 615 -24.53 1.86 -3.87
N GLU A 616 -23.87 0.92 -3.20
CA GLU A 616 -22.68 0.24 -3.74
C GLU A 616 -23.02 -0.69 -4.91
N LEU A 617 -24.18 -1.36 -4.85
CA LEU A 617 -24.72 -2.13 -5.98
C LEU A 617 -24.99 -1.22 -7.18
N PHE A 618 -25.54 -0.02 -6.97
CA PHE A 618 -25.74 0.95 -8.03
C PHE A 618 -24.42 1.38 -8.67
N LEU A 619 -23.34 1.57 -7.90
CA LEU A 619 -22.03 1.91 -8.47
C LEU A 619 -21.41 0.74 -9.28
N GLN A 620 -21.51 -0.49 -8.77
CA GLN A 620 -21.04 -1.67 -9.49
C GLN A 620 -21.83 -1.88 -10.79
N GLU A 621 -23.16 -1.77 -10.74
CA GLU A 621 -24.01 -1.89 -11.93
C GLU A 621 -23.83 -0.71 -12.89
N SER A 622 -23.54 0.49 -12.39
CA SER A 622 -23.16 1.63 -13.25
C SER A 622 -21.92 1.29 -14.05
N THR A 623 -20.91 0.73 -13.40
CA THR A 623 -19.67 0.32 -14.08
C THR A 623 -19.94 -0.71 -15.18
N ARG A 624 -20.76 -1.72 -14.90
CA ARG A 624 -21.12 -2.74 -15.90
C ARG A 624 -21.94 -2.18 -17.05
N GLN A 625 -22.97 -1.40 -16.75
CA GLN A 625 -23.91 -0.89 -17.75
C GLN A 625 -23.31 0.19 -18.65
N ILE A 626 -22.24 0.87 -18.20
CA ILE A 626 -21.56 1.91 -18.98
C ILE A 626 -20.42 1.34 -19.83
N PHE A 627 -19.65 0.35 -19.33
CA PHE A 627 -18.37 0.01 -19.98
C PHE A 627 -18.25 -1.44 -20.46
N LEU A 628 -19.10 -2.36 -20.02
CA LEU A 628 -18.86 -3.80 -20.20
C LEU A 628 -19.02 -4.25 -21.66
N ASP A 629 -19.91 -3.63 -22.42
CA ASP A 629 -20.15 -4.04 -23.81
C ASP A 629 -18.98 -3.70 -24.73
N GLU A 630 -18.32 -2.55 -24.57
CA GLU A 630 -17.13 -2.26 -25.37
C GLU A 630 -15.83 -2.84 -24.80
N LEU A 631 -15.71 -2.98 -23.47
CA LEU A 631 -14.51 -3.57 -22.88
C LEU A 631 -14.50 -5.10 -22.98
N GLY A 632 -15.67 -5.73 -23.10
CA GLY A 632 -15.82 -7.17 -23.11
C GLY A 632 -16.04 -7.76 -21.71
N PRO A 633 -16.18 -9.10 -21.60
CA PRO A 633 -16.56 -9.75 -20.35
C PRO A 633 -15.57 -9.47 -19.21
N GLU A 634 -16.01 -9.66 -17.96
CA GLU A 634 -15.22 -9.29 -16.76
C GLU A 634 -13.87 -10.01 -16.66
N ASN A 635 -13.68 -11.15 -17.33
CA ASN A 635 -12.41 -11.87 -17.39
C ASN A 635 -11.47 -11.42 -18.53
N SER A 636 -11.88 -10.46 -19.35
CA SER A 636 -11.06 -9.92 -20.43
C SER A 636 -9.93 -9.05 -19.90
N ALA A 637 -8.81 -8.99 -20.63
CA ALA A 637 -7.66 -8.18 -20.24
C ALA A 637 -7.99 -6.67 -20.18
N SER A 638 -8.85 -6.18 -21.08
CA SER A 638 -9.33 -4.80 -21.10
C SER A 638 -10.19 -4.46 -19.88
N TRP A 639 -11.12 -5.34 -19.48
CA TRP A 639 -11.89 -5.12 -18.25
C TRP A 639 -10.99 -5.12 -17.02
N GLN A 640 -10.07 -6.08 -16.91
CA GLN A 640 -9.13 -6.14 -15.78
C GLN A 640 -8.22 -4.90 -15.71
N ALA A 641 -7.75 -4.38 -16.85
CA ALA A 641 -6.98 -3.13 -16.93
C ALA A 641 -7.82 -1.93 -16.46
N PHE A 642 -9.09 -1.86 -16.87
CA PHE A 642 -10.03 -0.81 -16.43
C PHE A 642 -10.32 -0.87 -14.92
N VAL A 643 -10.55 -2.06 -14.38
CA VAL A 643 -10.74 -2.29 -12.93
C VAL A 643 -9.49 -1.86 -12.16
N ALA A 644 -8.30 -2.26 -12.65
CA ALA A 644 -7.03 -1.91 -12.02
C ALA A 644 -6.82 -0.39 -11.97
N ASN A 645 -7.10 0.34 -13.05
CA ASN A 645 -7.01 1.82 -13.05
C ASN A 645 -8.00 2.45 -12.06
N SER A 646 -9.22 1.92 -11.96
CA SER A 646 -10.24 2.42 -11.01
C SER A 646 -9.82 2.29 -9.53
N ASN A 647 -8.81 1.46 -9.23
CA ASN A 647 -8.25 1.31 -7.90
C ASN A 647 -7.04 2.21 -7.63
N LEU A 648 -6.41 2.76 -8.68
CA LEU A 648 -5.17 3.55 -8.58
C LEU A 648 -5.44 5.05 -8.47
N SER A 649 -6.55 5.51 -9.06
CA SER A 649 -6.86 6.93 -9.25
C SER A 649 -8.37 7.15 -9.40
N TYR A 650 -8.79 8.39 -9.61
CA TYR A 650 -10.19 8.78 -9.73
C TYR A 650 -10.89 7.98 -10.82
N PRO A 651 -11.91 7.16 -10.48
CA PRO A 651 -12.39 6.14 -11.38
C PRO A 651 -13.28 6.75 -12.47
N ALA A 652 -13.16 6.25 -13.70
CA ALA A 652 -13.92 6.73 -14.85
C ALA A 652 -15.45 6.67 -14.61
N VAL A 653 -15.94 5.65 -13.88
CA VAL A 653 -17.37 5.57 -13.52
C VAL A 653 -17.82 6.78 -12.69
N ALA A 654 -16.99 7.30 -11.79
CA ALA A 654 -17.34 8.49 -11.02
C ALA A 654 -17.40 9.74 -11.92
N ASP A 655 -16.43 9.91 -12.82
CA ASP A 655 -16.40 11.00 -13.80
C ASP A 655 -17.63 10.95 -14.74
N HIS A 656 -18.02 9.76 -15.19
CA HIS A 656 -19.21 9.56 -16.02
C HIS A 656 -20.50 9.80 -15.26
N LEU A 657 -20.62 9.31 -14.03
CA LEU A 657 -21.82 9.54 -13.23
C LEU A 657 -22.02 11.04 -12.97
N LEU A 658 -20.96 11.77 -12.59
CA LEU A 658 -21.06 13.19 -12.26
C LEU A 658 -21.02 14.14 -13.47
N GLY A 659 -20.56 13.67 -14.64
CA GLY A 659 -20.40 14.49 -15.85
C GLY A 659 -20.53 13.69 -17.14
N ARG A 660 -19.71 14.03 -18.14
CA ARG A 660 -19.56 13.30 -19.43
C ARG A 660 -20.88 12.89 -20.09
N GLU A 661 -21.83 13.81 -20.16
CA GLU A 661 -23.15 13.59 -20.79
C GLU A 661 -23.03 13.12 -22.26
N ASP A 662 -21.92 13.48 -22.90
CA ASP A 662 -21.56 13.18 -24.29
C ASP A 662 -20.66 11.94 -24.46
N SER A 663 -20.44 11.15 -23.39
CA SER A 663 -19.59 9.97 -23.47
C SER A 663 -20.11 8.96 -24.50
N PRO A 664 -19.22 8.39 -25.35
CA PRO A 664 -19.62 7.35 -26.29
C PRO A 664 -19.92 6.01 -25.62
N PHE A 665 -19.70 5.89 -24.31
CA PHE A 665 -19.97 4.71 -23.48
C PHE A 665 -21.39 4.69 -22.89
N TRP A 666 -22.22 5.71 -23.18
CA TRP A 666 -23.65 5.62 -22.85
C TRP A 666 -24.45 4.78 -23.85
N ASP A 667 -23.85 4.41 -24.98
CA ASP A 667 -24.49 3.65 -26.05
C ASP A 667 -24.14 2.17 -25.91
N ASP A 668 -25.14 1.31 -25.64
CA ASP A 668 -24.89 -0.12 -25.55
C ASP A 668 -24.84 -0.71 -26.96
N THR A 669 -23.62 -1.01 -27.40
CA THR A 669 -23.32 -1.49 -28.76
C THR A 669 -23.98 -2.83 -29.12
N ARG A 670 -24.62 -3.50 -28.15
CA ARG A 670 -25.36 -4.76 -28.34
C ARG A 670 -26.84 -4.52 -28.67
N THR A 671 -27.35 -3.30 -28.52
CA THR A 671 -28.74 -2.96 -28.82
C THR A 671 -28.85 -2.25 -30.17
N ALA A 672 -30.07 -2.20 -30.71
CA ALA A 672 -30.33 -1.51 -31.98
C ALA A 672 -30.61 -0.01 -31.82
N GLN A 673 -30.90 0.44 -30.60
CA GLN A 673 -31.29 1.82 -30.32
C GLN A 673 -30.16 2.47 -29.54
N LYS A 674 -29.69 3.63 -30.00
CA LYS A 674 -28.66 4.36 -29.30
C LYS A 674 -29.16 4.89 -27.96
N GLU A 675 -28.58 4.41 -26.87
CA GLU A 675 -28.89 4.93 -25.53
C GLU A 675 -28.10 6.19 -25.17
N ASP A 676 -28.67 6.95 -24.24
CA ASP A 676 -28.05 8.10 -23.59
C ASP A 676 -27.90 7.85 -22.08
N LYS A 677 -27.26 8.78 -21.37
CA LYS A 677 -27.04 8.67 -19.92
C LYS A 677 -28.33 8.39 -19.13
N PRO A 678 -29.44 9.12 -19.31
CA PRO A 678 -30.72 8.79 -18.66
C PRO A 678 -31.20 7.35 -18.92
N ALA A 679 -31.10 6.85 -20.15
CA ALA A 679 -31.49 5.49 -20.49
C ALA A 679 -30.64 4.44 -19.77
N ILE A 680 -29.31 4.60 -19.79
CA ILE A 680 -28.40 3.70 -19.06
C ILE A 680 -28.67 3.75 -17.56
N LEU A 681 -28.79 4.93 -16.96
CA LEU A 681 -29.04 5.07 -15.52
C LEU A 681 -30.39 4.47 -15.11
N ALA A 682 -31.43 4.57 -15.94
CA ALA A 682 -32.71 3.91 -15.68
C ALA A 682 -32.54 2.37 -15.60
N ARG A 683 -31.80 1.77 -16.55
CA ARG A 683 -31.47 0.32 -16.52
C ARG A 683 -30.64 -0.04 -15.30
N THR A 684 -29.61 0.75 -15.00
CA THR A 684 -28.73 0.56 -13.84
C THR A 684 -29.49 0.55 -12.52
N LEU A 685 -30.45 1.46 -12.33
CA LEU A 685 -31.27 1.51 -11.11
C LEU A 685 -32.09 0.22 -10.92
N ALA A 686 -32.66 -0.34 -11.98
CA ALA A 686 -33.36 -1.62 -11.91
C ALA A 686 -32.41 -2.81 -11.71
N ALA A 687 -31.23 -2.77 -12.34
CA ALA A 687 -30.19 -3.79 -12.20
C ALA A 687 -29.66 -3.85 -10.76
N ALA A 688 -29.47 -2.71 -10.09
CA ALA A 688 -29.01 -2.66 -8.70
C ALA A 688 -29.96 -3.39 -7.74
N ILE A 689 -31.27 -3.22 -7.90
CA ILE A 689 -32.26 -3.96 -7.11
C ILE A 689 -32.21 -5.45 -7.44
N SER A 690 -32.13 -5.81 -8.72
CA SER A 690 -32.06 -7.21 -9.16
C SER A 690 -30.80 -7.94 -8.67
N ALA A 691 -29.68 -7.23 -8.61
CA ALA A 691 -28.44 -7.74 -8.02
C ALA A 691 -28.60 -7.93 -6.50
N GLY A 692 -29.23 -6.97 -5.81
CA GLY A 692 -29.58 -7.07 -4.40
C GLY A 692 -30.49 -8.25 -4.08
N ASP A 693 -31.54 -8.46 -4.89
CA ASP A 693 -32.45 -9.62 -4.80
C ASP A 693 -31.67 -10.94 -4.88
N SER A 694 -30.74 -11.02 -5.84
CA SER A 694 -29.95 -12.21 -6.09
C SER A 694 -28.98 -12.52 -4.94
N LEU A 695 -28.41 -11.48 -4.33
CA LEU A 695 -27.37 -11.61 -3.31
C LEU A 695 -27.91 -11.68 -1.87
N MET A 696 -29.06 -11.06 -1.60
CA MET A 696 -29.58 -10.86 -0.24
C MET A 696 -31.07 -11.18 -0.08
N GLY A 697 -31.77 -11.56 -1.16
CA GLY A 697 -33.20 -11.89 -1.18
C GLY A 697 -34.11 -10.67 -1.34
N SER A 698 -35.41 -10.92 -1.51
CA SER A 698 -36.42 -9.91 -1.86
C SER A 698 -36.94 -9.03 -0.70
N ASP A 699 -36.50 -9.29 0.54
CA ASP A 699 -36.75 -8.37 1.64
C ASP A 699 -35.68 -7.27 1.64
N HIS A 700 -35.92 -6.21 0.87
CA HIS A 700 -34.97 -5.11 0.68
C HIS A 700 -34.62 -4.37 1.98
N LYS A 701 -35.49 -4.44 3.01
CA LYS A 701 -35.23 -3.82 4.32
C LYS A 701 -34.25 -4.65 5.16
N ALA A 702 -34.11 -5.94 4.87
CA ALA A 702 -33.17 -6.85 5.54
C ALA A 702 -31.77 -6.88 4.91
N TRP A 703 -31.57 -6.12 3.82
CA TRP A 703 -30.26 -5.93 3.20
C TRP A 703 -29.30 -5.22 4.16
N GLN A 704 -28.03 -5.58 4.08
CA GLN A 704 -26.98 -5.02 4.93
C GLN A 704 -25.69 -4.95 4.13
N TRP A 705 -25.06 -3.77 4.10
CA TRP A 705 -23.79 -3.58 3.41
C TRP A 705 -22.73 -4.61 3.85
N GLY A 706 -22.62 -4.87 5.14
CA GLY A 706 -21.68 -5.82 5.74
C GLY A 706 -21.91 -7.30 5.39
N LYS A 707 -23.05 -7.66 4.78
CA LYS A 707 -23.24 -9.00 4.19
C LYS A 707 -22.49 -9.14 2.86
N LEU A 708 -22.40 -8.07 2.09
CA LEU A 708 -21.64 -8.02 0.84
C LEU A 708 -20.16 -7.69 1.11
N HIS A 709 -19.91 -6.78 2.05
CA HIS A 709 -18.62 -6.15 2.28
C HIS A 709 -17.98 -6.61 3.59
N GLN A 710 -16.86 -7.33 3.47
CA GLN A 710 -16.28 -8.06 4.59
C GLN A 710 -14.75 -7.96 4.63
N TYR A 711 -14.21 -7.80 5.84
CA TYR A 711 -12.80 -7.95 6.11
C TYR A 711 -12.41 -9.43 6.16
N LEU A 712 -11.41 -9.81 5.36
CA LEU A 712 -10.81 -11.14 5.31
C LEU A 712 -9.29 -11.00 5.42
N TRP A 713 -8.75 -11.20 6.62
CA TRP A 713 -7.31 -11.18 6.82
C TRP A 713 -6.72 -12.52 6.38
N ARG A 714 -5.89 -12.47 5.33
CA ARG A 714 -5.17 -13.62 4.78
C ARG A 714 -3.68 -13.51 5.07
N ASN A 715 -3.03 -14.64 5.30
CA ASN A 715 -1.57 -14.70 5.39
C ASN A 715 -0.92 -14.78 4.00
N ALA A 716 0.41 -14.84 3.95
CA ALA A 716 1.18 -14.91 2.70
C ALA A 716 0.91 -16.19 1.85
N SER A 717 0.27 -17.23 2.39
CA SER A 717 -0.17 -18.40 1.62
C SER A 717 -1.62 -18.31 1.13
N GLY A 718 -2.29 -17.17 1.35
CA GLY A 718 -3.68 -16.93 0.97
C GLY A 718 -4.72 -17.51 1.93
N GLN A 719 -4.28 -18.16 3.02
CA GLN A 719 -5.17 -18.73 4.03
C GLN A 719 -5.79 -17.61 4.88
N THR A 720 -7.11 -17.62 5.01
CA THR A 720 -7.82 -16.73 5.92
C THR A 720 -7.50 -17.10 7.37
N VAL A 721 -6.88 -16.18 8.10
CA VAL A 721 -6.52 -16.34 9.51
C VAL A 721 -7.48 -15.62 10.45
N ARG A 722 -8.24 -14.64 9.93
CA ARG A 722 -9.31 -13.94 10.66
C ARG A 722 -10.37 -13.43 9.68
N GLY A 723 -11.63 -13.59 10.05
CA GLY A 723 -12.79 -13.19 9.25
C GLY A 723 -13.67 -14.37 8.83
N PRO A 724 -14.79 -14.13 8.13
CA PRO A 724 -15.27 -12.80 7.72
C PRO A 724 -15.72 -11.92 8.91
N VAL A 725 -15.48 -10.61 8.80
CA VAL A 725 -16.04 -9.58 9.70
C VAL A 725 -16.73 -8.53 8.86
N MET A 726 -17.96 -8.14 9.21
CA MET A 726 -18.71 -7.12 8.48
C MET A 726 -17.95 -5.79 8.44
N ALA A 727 -17.80 -5.23 7.25
CA ALA A 727 -17.14 -3.95 7.02
C ALA A 727 -18.16 -2.86 6.68
N GLY A 728 -17.77 -1.62 6.94
CA GLY A 728 -18.47 -0.43 6.48
C GLY A 728 -17.46 0.55 5.90
N GLY A 729 -17.94 1.62 5.29
CA GLY A 729 -17.12 2.46 4.42
C GLY A 729 -16.93 1.87 3.03
N ASP A 730 -16.20 2.60 2.19
CA ASP A 730 -15.84 2.27 0.81
C ASP A 730 -14.51 2.95 0.42
N HIS A 731 -14.30 3.20 -0.87
CA HIS A 731 -13.15 3.92 -1.43
C HIS A 731 -13.18 5.45 -1.18
N THR A 732 -14.34 6.01 -0.81
CA THR A 732 -14.59 7.45 -0.63
C THR A 732 -14.72 7.88 0.84
N THR A 733 -14.72 6.95 1.80
CA THR A 733 -14.77 7.25 3.24
C THR A 733 -13.39 7.40 3.89
N LEU A 734 -13.31 8.21 4.95
CA LEU A 734 -12.08 8.37 5.75
C LEU A 734 -11.61 7.05 6.37
N ASN A 735 -12.53 6.31 6.99
CA ASN A 735 -12.30 4.91 7.34
C ASN A 735 -12.42 4.06 6.08
N THR A 736 -11.39 4.09 5.25
CA THR A 736 -11.41 3.42 3.95
C THR A 736 -11.59 1.91 4.13
N ALA A 737 -12.51 1.34 3.34
CA ALA A 737 -12.67 -0.09 3.19
C ALA A 737 -12.90 -0.34 1.69
N ALA A 738 -11.84 -0.17 0.89
CA ALA A 738 -11.98 -0.21 -0.55
C ALA A 738 -12.28 -1.64 -1.02
N TYR A 739 -12.93 -1.74 -2.17
CA TYR A 739 -13.14 -2.97 -2.92
C TYR A 739 -12.97 -2.65 -4.41
N ASN A 740 -12.88 -3.67 -5.26
CA ASN A 740 -12.79 -3.45 -6.70
C ASN A 740 -14.15 -2.98 -7.24
N LEU A 741 -14.30 -1.68 -7.52
CA LEU A 741 -15.57 -1.05 -7.94
C LEU A 741 -16.18 -1.72 -9.18
N ALA A 742 -15.33 -2.16 -10.10
CA ALA A 742 -15.64 -2.90 -11.32
C ALA A 742 -15.43 -4.43 -11.19
N GLY A 743 -15.22 -4.93 -9.97
CA GLY A 743 -14.96 -6.34 -9.69
C GLY A 743 -16.23 -7.18 -9.55
N THR A 744 -16.04 -8.48 -9.30
CA THR A 744 -17.13 -9.46 -9.20
C THR A 744 -17.74 -9.58 -7.80
N ASN A 745 -17.14 -8.94 -6.80
CA ASN A 745 -17.59 -8.99 -5.40
C ASN A 745 -17.17 -7.71 -4.65
N PHE A 746 -17.63 -7.60 -3.41
CA PHE A 746 -17.37 -6.47 -2.51
C PHE A 746 -16.39 -6.83 -1.40
N ALA A 747 -15.51 -7.82 -1.57
CA ALA A 747 -14.51 -8.13 -0.56
C ALA A 747 -13.59 -6.93 -0.35
N VAL A 748 -13.30 -6.61 0.92
CA VAL A 748 -12.38 -5.52 1.23
C VAL A 748 -11.00 -5.87 0.67
N THR A 749 -10.45 -4.98 -0.14
CA THR A 749 -9.11 -5.11 -0.71
C THR A 749 -8.10 -4.27 0.05
N GLN A 750 -8.52 -3.14 0.64
CA GLN A 750 -7.62 -2.17 1.30
C GLN A 750 -8.23 -1.57 2.56
N ILE A 751 -7.40 -1.38 3.59
CA ILE A 751 -7.78 -0.81 4.89
C ILE A 751 -6.68 0.13 5.45
N PRO A 752 -7.01 1.03 6.40
CA PRO A 752 -6.03 1.69 7.26
C PRO A 752 -5.21 0.67 8.04
N ALA A 753 -3.97 0.44 7.60
CA ALA A 753 -3.07 -0.56 8.20
C ALA A 753 -2.32 -0.01 9.42
N MET A 754 -2.00 1.28 9.42
CA MET A 754 -1.35 1.97 10.53
C MET A 754 -2.12 3.25 10.83
N ARG A 755 -2.38 3.50 12.12
CA ARG A 755 -3.02 4.73 12.60
C ARG A 755 -2.24 5.35 13.73
N MET A 756 -2.04 6.66 13.67
CA MET A 756 -1.34 7.43 14.68
C MET A 756 -2.10 8.71 15.02
N ILE A 757 -2.12 9.08 16.30
CA ILE A 757 -2.61 10.38 16.78
C ILE A 757 -1.59 10.97 17.76
N ILE A 758 -1.33 12.26 17.62
CA ILE A 758 -0.58 13.07 18.56
C ILE A 758 -1.48 14.21 19.03
N ASP A 759 -1.72 14.30 20.33
CA ASP A 759 -2.37 15.43 20.98
C ASP A 759 -1.36 16.12 21.91
N PHE A 760 -0.82 17.25 21.48
CA PHE A 760 0.19 18.01 22.23
C PHE A 760 -0.36 18.63 23.53
N GLY A 761 -1.67 18.57 23.76
CA GLY A 761 -2.30 18.94 25.03
C GLY A 761 -2.22 17.86 26.11
N GLN A 762 -1.82 16.64 25.76
CA GLN A 762 -1.72 15.51 26.70
C GLN A 762 -0.32 15.39 27.30
N VAL A 763 -0.24 14.80 28.50
CA VAL A 763 1.04 14.48 29.18
C VAL A 763 1.86 13.47 28.36
N GLU A 764 1.18 12.52 27.73
CA GLU A 764 1.76 11.55 26.79
C GLU A 764 1.07 11.70 25.43
N PRO A 765 1.60 12.56 24.54
CA PRO A 765 0.89 13.01 23.33
C PRO A 765 0.56 11.91 22.34
N MET A 766 1.44 10.92 22.17
CA MET A 766 1.35 9.97 21.08
C MET A 766 0.57 8.71 21.48
N MET A 767 -0.33 8.30 20.59
CA MET A 767 -0.94 6.98 20.57
C MET A 767 -0.93 6.41 19.15
N GLY A 768 -0.88 5.09 19.04
CA GLY A 768 -0.83 4.41 17.75
C GLY A 768 -1.56 3.06 17.78
N GLN A 769 -1.83 2.55 16.59
CA GLN A 769 -2.55 1.31 16.36
C GLN A 769 -2.10 0.69 15.03
N ASN A 770 -2.04 -0.64 15.02
CA ASN A 770 -1.76 -1.43 13.82
C ASN A 770 -2.97 -2.32 13.53
N SER A 771 -3.28 -2.55 12.25
CA SER A 771 -4.43 -3.38 11.84
C SER A 771 -4.23 -4.88 12.08
N THR A 772 -2.99 -5.29 12.34
CA THR A 772 -2.61 -6.68 12.68
C THR A 772 -1.61 -6.71 13.82
N GLY A 773 -1.13 -7.90 14.18
CA GLY A 773 -0.08 -8.05 15.18
C GLY A 773 1.29 -7.52 14.74
N GLN A 774 2.15 -7.30 15.73
CA GLN A 774 3.52 -6.79 15.58
C GLN A 774 4.47 -7.79 14.88
N SER A 775 4.23 -9.10 14.97
CA SER A 775 5.09 -10.15 14.43
C SER A 775 4.51 -10.78 13.16
N SER A 776 5.39 -11.18 12.23
CA SER A 776 5.03 -11.99 11.06
C SER A 776 5.05 -13.48 11.32
N ASN A 777 5.48 -13.93 12.51
CA ASN A 777 5.62 -15.34 12.85
C ASN A 777 4.30 -15.87 13.44
N PRO A 778 3.62 -16.84 12.80
CA PRO A 778 2.36 -17.41 13.31
C PRO A 778 2.46 -18.05 14.70
N ALA A 779 3.66 -18.41 15.16
CA ALA A 779 3.89 -18.91 16.51
C ALA A 779 3.83 -17.80 17.58
N SER A 780 3.96 -16.54 17.18
CA SER A 780 3.95 -15.40 18.09
C SER A 780 2.54 -15.10 18.58
N PRO A 781 2.33 -14.82 19.88
CA PRO A 781 1.06 -14.30 20.36
C PRO A 781 0.72 -12.94 19.71
N HIS A 782 1.73 -12.25 19.17
CA HIS A 782 1.60 -10.95 18.51
C HIS A 782 1.46 -11.06 16.98
N TYR A 783 0.88 -12.16 16.47
CA TYR A 783 0.66 -12.36 15.03
C TYR A 783 -0.61 -11.65 14.53
N ILE A 784 -1.73 -11.80 15.27
CA ILE A 784 -3.06 -11.26 14.91
C ILE A 784 -3.74 -10.48 16.04
N ASP A 785 -3.08 -10.27 17.17
CA ASP A 785 -3.64 -9.61 18.37
C ASP A 785 -3.93 -8.11 18.17
N GLY A 786 -3.43 -7.50 17.11
CA GLY A 786 -3.79 -6.14 16.71
C GLY A 786 -5.18 -5.97 16.08
N ILE A 787 -5.77 -7.05 15.54
CA ILE A 787 -7.01 -6.96 14.74
C ILE A 787 -8.21 -6.51 15.59
N ASP A 788 -8.39 -7.10 16.78
CA ASP A 788 -9.55 -6.79 17.62
C ASP A 788 -9.51 -5.36 18.20
N PRO A 789 -8.36 -4.86 18.71
CA PRO A 789 -8.20 -3.45 19.06
C PRO A 789 -8.45 -2.51 17.87
N TRP A 790 -7.98 -2.89 16.66
CA TRP A 790 -8.23 -2.14 15.43
C TRP A 790 -9.72 -2.05 15.07
N LEU A 791 -10.45 -3.15 15.15
CA LEU A 791 -11.91 -3.13 14.94
C LEU A 791 -12.66 -2.26 15.94
N LYS A 792 -12.10 -2.06 17.15
CA LYS A 792 -12.74 -1.35 18.27
C LYS A 792 -12.27 0.10 18.45
N GLY A 793 -11.34 0.60 17.64
CA GLY A 793 -10.78 1.95 17.85
C GLY A 793 -9.94 2.07 19.12
N GLN A 794 -9.29 0.99 19.55
CA GLN A 794 -8.46 0.97 20.75
C GLN A 794 -6.99 1.21 20.39
N TYR A 795 -6.43 2.32 20.88
CA TYR A 795 -5.05 2.75 20.63
C TYR A 795 -4.17 2.46 21.84
N ILE A 796 -2.88 2.26 21.59
CA ILE A 796 -1.86 2.16 22.65
C ILE A 796 -1.06 3.45 22.70
N SER A 797 -0.85 3.96 23.91
CA SER A 797 -0.01 5.13 24.17
C SER A 797 1.49 4.78 24.01
N PHE A 798 2.27 5.74 23.49
CA PHE A 798 3.73 5.69 23.45
C PHE A 798 4.28 6.76 24.39
N PRO A 799 4.45 6.44 25.70
CA PRO A 799 4.85 7.43 26.68
C PRO A 799 6.26 7.93 26.40
N MET A 800 6.51 9.23 26.50
CA MET A 800 7.83 9.84 26.45
C MET A 800 8.44 9.99 27.85
N GLN A 801 7.65 9.95 28.91
CA GLN A 801 8.18 10.09 30.27
C GLN A 801 8.55 8.73 30.87
N PRO A 802 9.80 8.53 31.35
CA PRO A 802 10.28 7.21 31.80
C PRO A 802 9.44 6.57 32.91
N GLN A 803 8.86 7.39 33.81
CA GLN A 803 8.00 6.93 34.89
C GLN A 803 6.72 6.23 34.40
N ASN A 804 6.30 6.50 33.17
CA ASN A 804 5.10 5.91 32.58
C ASN A 804 5.38 4.62 31.79
N PHE A 805 6.66 4.25 31.61
CA PHE A 805 7.01 3.09 30.78
C PHE A 805 6.50 1.78 31.39
N ASP A 806 6.56 1.61 32.72
CA ASP A 806 6.08 0.41 33.39
C ASP A 806 4.56 0.22 33.24
N LYS A 807 3.80 1.31 33.13
CA LYS A 807 2.34 1.27 32.93
C LYS A 807 1.97 0.73 31.55
N THR A 808 2.75 1.09 30.52
CA THR A 808 2.46 0.72 29.12
C THR A 808 3.15 -0.58 28.71
N TYR A 809 4.42 -0.75 29.06
CA TYR A 809 5.28 -1.85 28.62
C TYR A 809 5.46 -2.94 29.68
N GLY A 810 4.93 -2.73 30.89
CA GLY A 810 5.17 -3.62 32.01
C GLY A 810 6.63 -3.65 32.49
N LYS A 811 6.92 -4.62 33.36
CA LYS A 811 8.24 -4.82 33.97
C LYS A 811 9.05 -5.94 33.31
N THR A 812 8.38 -6.79 32.54
CA THR A 812 9.00 -7.88 31.77
C THR A 812 9.93 -7.28 30.73
N ARG A 813 11.22 -7.65 30.79
CA ARG A 813 12.24 -7.14 29.87
C ARG A 813 13.21 -8.23 29.44
N LEU A 814 13.60 -8.18 28.17
CA LEU A 814 14.77 -8.86 27.64
C LEU A 814 15.96 -7.90 27.75
N THR A 815 17.00 -8.31 28.46
CA THR A 815 18.25 -7.56 28.55
C THR A 815 19.26 -8.16 27.58
N LEU A 816 19.61 -7.43 26.54
CA LEU A 816 20.68 -7.80 25.64
C LEU A 816 22.01 -7.33 26.25
N VAL A 817 22.97 -8.23 26.40
CA VAL A 817 24.27 -7.94 27.04
C VAL A 817 25.42 -8.16 26.05
N PRO A 818 26.57 -7.48 26.20
CA PRO A 818 27.74 -7.73 25.35
C PRO A 818 28.16 -9.20 25.40
N GLY A 819 28.16 -9.84 24.23
CA GLY A 819 28.69 -11.19 24.03
C GLY A 819 30.19 -11.17 23.71
N LYS A 820 30.92 -12.18 24.18
CA LYS A 820 32.35 -12.37 23.88
C LYS A 820 32.61 -12.74 22.42
#